data_AF-R9P810-F1
#
_entry.id   AF-R9P810-F1
#
_cell.length_a   1.000
_cell.length_b   1.000
_cell.length_c   1.000
_cell.angle_alpha   90.00
_cell.angle_beta   90.00
_cell.angle_gamma   90.00
#
_symmetry.space_group_name_H-M   'P 1'
#
loop_
_entity.id
_entity.type
_entity.pdbx_description
1 polymer ?
#
loop_
_entity_poly.entity_id
_entity_poly.type
_entity_poly.pdbx_seq_one_letter_code
_entity_poly.pdbx_strand_id
1 'polypeptide(L)'
;MRFGPFSRKRCDRGLSCNKTKTCAPACTAESTLLPAPCEAHSLVGQLVTGFVSDQPLPLASSPLGIHLTVLECRIVPRSTVHLLTPTHLRFCFVIVVADVASSTMCGITALLLASTEQSAAPEINEALSLLQHRGQDAAGIVTCGSKGRFYQCKANGMVRDVFDVNAISRLQGSMGVGHVRYPTAGSSAHSEAQPFYVNAPYGITFAHNGNLINTDELRRFLDADAHRHINTDSDSEVLLNVFANNLQKTGKFRINEEDIFTAIRDLMKQCKGGYTCAAMIAGFGIIAFRDPNGIRPLGMCSRPSSVADSEYLEGHGMDYLFTSESVVCDALGFEDFQDIKPGEAVIITRHAVSRRILTPPAGSQDGAAFSPDIFEYVYFARPDSVMDGVSVYRSRMAMGDKLADEVRRQLQKTGETIDVVIPVPDTSRVAALQLAQNLGVPYREGFIKNRYVGRTFIMPGQSVRRKNVRRKLNAMALEFNGKNVLIVDDSIVRGTTSKEIIQMARDAGARKVIMASCAPPIRYSNVYGIDMPSRKELVAYERSVEQVAEYIQADMVIYQTLEDLIDSVQQFNPELKQFDCSVFDGKYVTGGVDAAYIAHLEHLRSENAKAKKAAGKIPVIAESQKKIYASRASPAASSVAGDEKMANEATAAVLNGNANGNRKRRLTDEEIEEEEEEKQQAAGCSGPMNGADDIGLFNGWTR
;
A
#
# COMPACT_ATOMS: atom_id res chain seq x y z
N MET A 1 3.92 -62.12 -20.19
CA MET A 1 4.23 -62.70 -21.53
C MET A 1 4.78 -61.56 -22.39
N ARG A 2 5.85 -61.66 -23.20
CA ARG A 2 6.87 -62.71 -23.41
C ARG A 2 8.28 -62.06 -23.42
N PHE A 3 9.20 -62.65 -22.64
CA PHE A 3 10.62 -62.98 -22.91
C PHE A 3 11.64 -61.98 -23.51
N GLY A 4 12.86 -62.00 -22.94
CA GLY A 4 14.07 -61.33 -23.45
C GLY A 4 14.93 -62.21 -24.38
N PRO A 5 16.28 -62.05 -24.40
CA PRO A 5 17.09 -62.96 -23.57
C PRO A 5 18.46 -62.43 -23.02
N PHE A 6 18.93 -63.06 -21.94
CA PHE A 6 20.31 -63.47 -21.54
C PHE A 6 21.54 -62.61 -21.96
N SER A 7 22.51 -62.12 -21.14
CA SER A 7 23.19 -62.52 -19.86
C SER A 7 24.61 -63.12 -20.05
N ARG A 8 25.46 -63.04 -18.99
CA ARG A 8 26.82 -63.61 -18.76
C ARG A 8 28.02 -62.68 -19.09
N LYS A 9 29.21 -62.76 -18.43
CA LYS A 9 29.62 -63.25 -17.08
C LYS A 9 31.10 -62.83 -16.79
N ARG A 10 31.38 -62.50 -15.51
CA ARG A 10 32.64 -62.71 -14.74
C ARG A 10 33.98 -62.07 -15.15
N CYS A 11 34.81 -61.94 -14.10
CA CYS A 11 36.25 -61.64 -14.01
C CYS A 11 37.12 -62.64 -14.82
N ASP A 12 38.44 -62.43 -15.02
CA ASP A 12 39.46 -62.45 -13.95
C ASP A 12 40.79 -61.70 -14.22
N ARG A 13 41.71 -61.77 -13.25
CA ARG A 13 42.92 -60.91 -13.02
C ARG A 13 44.03 -60.91 -14.09
N GLY A 14 44.87 -59.87 -14.06
CA GLY A 14 46.21 -59.84 -14.67
C GLY A 14 47.19 -58.83 -14.01
N LEU A 15 48.32 -59.36 -13.52
CA LEU A 15 49.57 -58.78 -12.96
C LEU A 15 50.16 -57.51 -13.65
N SER A 16 51.08 -56.71 -13.10
CA SER A 16 52.03 -56.81 -11.95
C SER A 16 52.32 -55.40 -11.34
N CYS A 17 52.60 -55.20 -10.04
CA CYS A 17 53.92 -55.28 -9.37
C CYS A 17 55.05 -54.56 -10.15
N ASN A 18 55.63 -53.43 -9.72
CA ASN A 18 56.38 -53.07 -8.50
C ASN A 18 56.38 -51.49 -8.40
N LYS A 19 56.85 -50.70 -7.40
CA LYS A 19 57.42 -50.72 -6.03
C LYS A 19 57.44 -49.21 -5.56
N THR A 20 57.79 -48.71 -4.35
CA THR A 20 58.31 -49.20 -3.05
C THR A 20 58.04 -48.14 -1.96
N LYS A 21 57.81 -48.54 -0.69
CA LYS A 21 58.21 -47.86 0.59
C LYS A 21 57.68 -46.42 0.93
N THR A 22 57.31 -46.05 2.16
CA THR A 22 57.11 -46.79 3.44
C THR A 22 56.27 -45.98 4.46
N CYS A 23 55.57 -46.70 5.34
CA CYS A 23 55.20 -46.38 6.74
C CYS A 23 54.30 -45.16 7.09
N ALA A 24 53.17 -45.50 7.71
CA ALA A 24 52.43 -44.71 8.72
C ALA A 24 53.00 -45.07 10.15
N PRO A 25 52.37 -44.84 11.35
CA PRO A 25 50.94 -44.54 11.62
C PRO A 25 50.57 -43.61 12.82
N ALA A 26 49.24 -43.34 12.91
CA ALA A 26 48.37 -43.30 14.11
C ALA A 26 48.48 -42.25 15.25
N CYS A 27 47.37 -41.50 15.37
CA CYS A 27 46.49 -41.33 16.56
C CYS A 27 46.99 -40.83 17.93
N THR A 28 46.53 -39.64 18.33
CA THR A 28 45.64 -39.28 19.48
C THR A 28 45.15 -37.82 19.25
N ALA A 29 43.93 -37.35 19.51
CA ALA A 29 42.94 -37.48 20.61
C ALA A 29 43.04 -36.34 21.66
N GLU A 30 41.89 -35.91 22.21
CA GLU A 30 41.66 -34.83 23.20
C GLU A 30 41.87 -33.36 22.72
N SER A 31 41.29 -32.32 23.35
CA SER A 31 39.92 -32.17 23.91
C SER A 31 39.54 -30.68 24.11
N THR A 32 38.23 -30.40 24.26
CA THR A 32 37.55 -29.28 24.98
C THR A 32 38.29 -27.97 25.33
N LEU A 33 37.68 -26.81 24.96
CA LEU A 33 36.99 -25.92 25.91
C LEU A 33 36.28 -24.70 25.26
N LEU A 34 35.18 -24.25 25.89
CA LEU A 34 34.51 -22.95 25.70
C LEU A 34 35.10 -21.91 26.67
N PRO A 35 34.73 -20.61 26.55
CA PRO A 35 34.10 -20.00 27.73
C PRO A 35 32.98 -18.98 27.45
N ALA A 36 31.88 -19.14 28.19
CA ALA A 36 30.93 -18.13 28.66
C ALA A 36 30.15 -18.74 29.85
N PRO A 37 29.47 -17.96 30.72
CA PRO A 37 29.41 -16.51 30.86
C PRO A 37 30.01 -16.02 32.20
N CYS A 38 29.80 -14.76 32.56
CA CYS A 38 29.91 -14.25 33.94
C CYS A 38 28.82 -13.20 34.22
N GLU A 39 27.90 -13.51 35.11
CA GLU A 39 27.11 -12.53 35.87
C GLU A 39 27.58 -12.58 37.34
N ALA A 40 27.49 -11.46 38.06
CA ALA A 40 26.71 -11.40 39.31
C ALA A 40 26.82 -10.05 40.05
N HIS A 41 25.69 -9.69 40.66
CA HIS A 41 25.50 -8.80 41.81
C HIS A 41 25.71 -7.28 41.70
N SER A 42 25.04 -6.62 42.65
CA SER A 42 24.58 -5.24 42.67
C SER A 42 24.98 -4.58 43.99
N LEU A 43 24.91 -3.24 44.06
CA LEU A 43 24.43 -2.55 45.25
C LEU A 43 24.02 -1.09 44.96
N VAL A 44 23.28 -0.51 45.91
CA VAL A 44 22.68 0.83 45.88
C VAL A 44 23.40 1.73 46.89
N GLY A 45 23.59 3.01 46.59
CA GLY A 45 24.17 3.99 47.52
C GLY A 45 24.00 5.43 47.06
N GLN A 46 23.80 6.35 48.01
CA GLN A 46 23.61 7.79 47.79
C GLN A 46 24.83 8.61 48.29
N LEU A 47 24.73 9.95 48.20
CA LEU A 47 25.48 11.02 48.90
C LEU A 47 26.49 11.83 48.04
N VAL A 48 26.65 13.16 48.19
CA VAL A 48 25.69 14.23 48.62
C VAL A 48 26.20 15.64 48.27
N THR A 49 25.28 16.62 48.15
CA THR A 49 25.40 18.11 48.12
C THR A 49 26.63 18.86 47.55
N GLY A 50 26.35 19.97 46.85
CA GLY A 50 26.79 21.29 47.35
C GLY A 50 27.28 22.32 46.32
N PHE A 51 26.53 23.42 46.13
CA PHE A 51 26.96 24.80 46.44
C PHE A 51 25.81 25.81 46.24
N VAL A 52 25.87 26.96 46.92
CA VAL A 52 24.88 28.06 46.89
C VAL A 52 25.61 29.41 46.87
N SER A 53 25.11 30.40 46.12
CA SER A 53 25.40 31.83 46.35
C SER A 53 24.35 32.73 45.65
N ASP A 54 24.37 34.03 45.94
CA ASP A 54 23.18 34.92 45.90
C ASP A 54 23.45 36.31 45.27
N GLN A 55 22.38 36.90 44.70
CA GLN A 55 22.12 38.36 44.55
C GLN A 55 22.99 39.26 43.61
N PRO A 56 22.52 40.47 43.19
CA PRO A 56 22.71 40.95 41.80
C PRO A 56 23.05 42.47 41.60
N LEU A 57 22.81 42.97 40.36
CA LEU A 57 22.73 44.39 39.88
C LEU A 57 24.06 45.11 39.54
N PRO A 58 24.10 46.19 38.71
CA PRO A 58 23.00 47.08 38.27
C PRO A 58 22.79 47.28 36.74
N LEU A 59 21.98 48.28 36.36
CA LEU A 59 21.37 48.50 35.03
C LEU A 59 22.12 49.48 34.10
N ALA A 60 21.81 49.43 32.79
CA ALA A 60 21.73 50.62 31.92
C ALA A 60 20.70 50.47 30.75
N SER A 61 19.88 51.52 30.57
CA SER A 61 19.05 51.98 29.44
C SER A 61 19.32 51.46 27.99
N SER A 62 18.40 51.49 26.99
CA SER A 62 16.93 51.77 26.84
C SER A 62 16.55 51.70 25.33
N PRO A 63 15.35 52.11 24.84
CA PRO A 63 14.01 51.53 25.05
C PRO A 63 13.22 51.23 23.74
N LEU A 64 12.23 50.32 23.77
CA LEU A 64 11.03 50.29 22.91
C LEU A 64 10.14 49.07 23.31
N GLY A 65 8.83 49.17 23.57
CA GLY A 65 8.01 50.38 23.69
C GLY A 65 6.50 50.23 23.49
N ILE A 66 5.87 49.06 23.73
CA ILE A 66 4.41 48.87 23.57
C ILE A 66 3.83 48.13 24.79
N HIS A 67 2.66 48.57 25.28
CA HIS A 67 1.98 48.02 26.45
C HIS A 67 1.32 46.65 26.22
N LEU A 68 1.30 45.83 27.26
CA LEU A 68 0.34 44.74 27.45
C LEU A 68 -0.57 45.07 28.65
N THR A 69 -1.87 44.81 28.54
CA THR A 69 -2.79 44.90 29.69
C THR A 69 -3.19 43.49 30.10
N VAL A 70 -2.99 43.14 31.37
CA VAL A 70 -3.36 41.84 31.94
C VAL A 70 -4.77 41.91 32.51
N LEU A 71 -5.58 40.87 32.27
CA LEU A 71 -6.83 40.61 32.96
C LEU A 71 -6.87 39.15 33.41
N GLU A 72 -7.40 38.92 34.61
CA GLU A 72 -7.27 37.64 35.32
C GLU A 72 -8.21 36.54 34.79
N CYS A 73 -7.80 35.28 34.99
CA CYS A 73 -8.61 34.12 34.65
C CYS A 73 -9.34 33.59 35.91
N ARG A 74 -10.64 33.29 35.80
CA ARG A 74 -11.42 32.57 36.82
C ARG A 74 -12.24 31.46 36.17
N ILE A 75 -12.39 30.34 36.88
CA ILE A 75 -12.98 29.09 36.39
C ILE A 75 -14.22 28.74 37.24
N VAL A 76 -15.34 28.45 36.59
CA VAL A 76 -16.57 27.82 37.15
C VAL A 76 -17.32 27.11 35.99
N PRO A 77 -18.23 26.13 36.26
CA PRO A 77 -18.22 24.86 35.49
C PRO A 77 -19.35 24.67 34.45
N ARG A 78 -19.30 23.50 33.79
CA ARG A 78 -20.25 23.04 32.75
C ARG A 78 -21.61 22.57 33.29
N SER A 79 -22.66 22.76 32.50
CA SER A 79 -23.91 21.98 32.42
C SER A 79 -24.73 22.51 31.24
N THR A 80 -25.57 21.78 30.50
CA THR A 80 -25.66 20.33 30.21
C THR A 80 -26.22 20.20 28.78
N VAL A 81 -25.90 19.13 28.04
CA VAL A 81 -26.41 18.90 26.67
C VAL A 81 -27.42 17.75 26.67
N HIS A 82 -28.60 17.96 26.08
CA HIS A 82 -29.36 16.99 25.26
C HIS A 82 -30.45 17.80 24.51
N LEU A 83 -30.68 17.72 23.19
CA LEU A 83 -30.80 16.62 22.20
C LEU A 83 -32.28 16.40 21.85
N LEU A 84 -32.66 16.70 20.60
CA LEU A 84 -33.64 15.95 19.80
C LEU A 84 -33.60 16.37 18.31
N THR A 85 -34.23 15.57 17.46
CA THR A 85 -33.93 15.41 16.03
C THR A 85 -34.81 16.24 15.08
N PRO A 86 -34.39 16.43 13.80
CA PRO A 86 -35.10 17.25 12.82
C PRO A 86 -36.04 16.44 11.92
N THR A 87 -37.03 17.12 11.32
CA THR A 87 -37.72 16.65 10.10
C THR A 87 -37.93 17.82 9.13
N HIS A 88 -37.28 17.76 7.96
CA HIS A 88 -37.77 18.39 6.73
C HIS A 88 -37.00 17.83 5.52
N LEU A 89 -37.75 17.35 4.52
CA LEU A 89 -37.20 16.91 3.24
C LEU A 89 -36.58 18.10 2.48
N ARG A 90 -35.49 17.84 1.74
CA ARG A 90 -35.10 18.65 0.58
C ARG A 90 -34.75 17.73 -0.59
N PHE A 91 -35.17 18.14 -1.79
CA PHE A 91 -34.87 17.42 -3.03
C PHE A 91 -33.36 17.39 -3.28
N CYS A 92 -32.85 16.21 -3.63
CA CYS A 92 -31.46 16.02 -4.01
C CYS A 92 -31.32 16.06 -5.53
N PHE A 93 -30.63 17.07 -6.06
CA PHE A 93 -30.15 17.04 -7.45
C PHE A 93 -28.91 16.17 -7.49
N VAL A 94 -28.99 15.00 -8.14
CA VAL A 94 -27.85 14.10 -8.33
C VAL A 94 -26.95 14.68 -9.42
N ILE A 95 -25.91 15.41 -9.01
CA ILE A 95 -24.76 15.69 -9.87
C ILE A 95 -23.87 14.45 -9.81
N VAL A 96 -23.86 13.67 -10.88
CA VAL A 96 -22.90 12.56 -11.03
C VAL A 96 -21.52 13.17 -11.30
N VAL A 97 -20.72 13.32 -10.24
CA VAL A 97 -19.30 13.63 -10.36
C VAL A 97 -18.60 12.33 -10.69
N ALA A 98 -18.22 12.16 -11.96
CA ALA A 98 -17.37 11.06 -12.38
C ALA A 98 -15.92 11.36 -11.96
N ASP A 99 -15.47 10.70 -10.89
CA ASP A 99 -14.08 10.70 -10.43
C ASP A 99 -13.45 9.35 -10.81
N VAL A 100 -12.29 9.35 -11.50
CA VAL A 100 -11.80 8.16 -12.23
C VAL A 100 -10.26 8.09 -12.28
N ALA A 101 -9.73 6.85 -12.34
CA ALA A 101 -8.35 6.48 -12.64
C ALA A 101 -7.29 6.99 -11.63
N SER A 102 -7.24 6.32 -10.47
CA SER A 102 -6.15 6.47 -9.50
C SER A 102 -5.08 5.41 -9.70
N SER A 103 -3.88 5.82 -10.11
CA SER A 103 -2.71 4.94 -10.23
C SER A 103 -2.39 4.24 -8.90
N THR A 104 -2.67 2.94 -8.75
CA THR A 104 -2.46 2.24 -7.46
C THR A 104 -1.11 1.53 -7.35
N MET A 105 -0.40 1.78 -6.25
CA MET A 105 0.74 1.00 -5.79
C MET A 105 0.28 0.08 -4.67
N CYS A 106 0.51 -1.23 -4.81
CA CYS A 106 0.06 -2.21 -3.83
C CYS A 106 1.03 -3.39 -3.68
N GLY A 107 0.99 -4.02 -2.51
CA GLY A 107 1.48 -5.38 -2.32
C GLY A 107 0.31 -6.34 -2.31
N ILE A 108 0.38 -7.44 -3.04
CA ILE A 108 -0.66 -8.48 -3.10
C ILE A 108 -0.10 -9.85 -2.76
N THR A 109 -0.93 -10.68 -2.16
CA THR A 109 -0.63 -12.09 -1.90
C THR A 109 -1.90 -12.94 -1.90
N ALA A 110 -1.78 -14.24 -2.21
CA ALA A 110 -2.83 -15.20 -1.98
C ALA A 110 -2.23 -16.57 -1.60
N LEU A 111 -2.81 -17.23 -0.61
CA LEU A 111 -2.32 -18.47 0.00
C LEU A 111 -3.40 -19.54 -0.07
N LEU A 112 -2.98 -20.78 -0.38
CA LEU A 112 -3.76 -22.01 -0.24
C LEU A 112 -2.91 -23.03 0.53
N LEU A 113 -3.35 -23.36 1.74
CA LEU A 113 -2.77 -24.43 2.54
C LEU A 113 -3.45 -25.77 2.21
N ALA A 114 -2.66 -26.84 2.08
CA ALA A 114 -3.15 -28.16 1.71
C ALA A 114 -4.09 -28.75 2.78
N SER A 115 -3.74 -28.55 4.06
CA SER A 115 -4.56 -28.91 5.20
C SER A 115 -5.79 -27.99 5.30
N THR A 116 -6.98 -28.57 5.46
CA THR A 116 -8.24 -27.80 5.56
C THR A 116 -8.49 -27.18 6.93
N GLU A 117 -7.86 -27.71 7.98
CA GLU A 117 -8.02 -27.26 9.38
C GLU A 117 -7.08 -26.09 9.75
N GLN A 118 -6.03 -25.82 8.96
CA GLN A 118 -5.16 -24.66 9.18
C GLN A 118 -5.82 -23.35 8.72
N SER A 119 -5.52 -22.21 9.37
CA SER A 119 -5.92 -20.89 8.87
C SER A 119 -4.80 -20.24 8.07
N ALA A 120 -5.12 -19.72 6.89
CA ALA A 120 -4.19 -18.93 6.07
C ALA A 120 -3.95 -17.50 6.61
N ALA A 121 -4.80 -17.02 7.53
CA ALA A 121 -4.78 -15.61 7.97
C ALA A 121 -3.48 -15.16 8.66
N PRO A 122 -2.81 -15.95 9.52
CA PRO A 122 -1.56 -15.55 10.16
C PRO A 122 -0.41 -15.37 9.15
N GLU A 123 -0.23 -16.33 8.24
CA GLU A 123 0.83 -16.25 7.21
C GLU A 123 0.56 -15.14 6.20
N ILE A 124 -0.70 -14.88 5.83
CA ILE A 124 -1.05 -13.72 5.01
C ILE A 124 -0.74 -12.40 5.75
N ASN A 125 -0.96 -12.30 7.07
CA ASN A 125 -0.62 -11.12 7.87
C ASN A 125 0.91 -10.87 7.88
N GLU A 126 1.71 -11.92 8.02
CA GLU A 126 3.17 -11.83 7.94
C GLU A 126 3.66 -11.47 6.52
N ALA A 127 3.10 -12.08 5.47
CA ALA A 127 3.35 -11.71 4.09
C ALA A 127 3.08 -10.22 3.81
N LEU A 128 1.93 -9.71 4.27
CA LEU A 128 1.59 -8.30 4.14
C LEU A 128 2.50 -7.39 4.98
N SER A 129 2.99 -7.85 6.13
CA SER A 129 3.97 -7.13 6.94
C SER A 129 5.33 -6.99 6.23
N LEU A 130 5.74 -7.99 5.46
CA LEU A 130 6.96 -7.96 4.62
C LEU A 130 6.78 -7.06 3.38
N LEU A 131 5.59 -7.07 2.78
CA LEU A 131 5.17 -6.21 1.66
C LEU A 131 4.76 -4.78 2.10
N GLN A 132 4.75 -4.46 3.40
CA GLN A 132 4.32 -3.17 3.96
C GLN A 132 5.02 -1.93 3.36
N HIS A 133 6.19 -2.12 2.75
CA HIS A 133 6.89 -1.05 2.03
C HIS A 133 6.14 -0.64 0.74
N ARG A 134 5.39 -1.55 0.10
CA ARG A 134 4.54 -1.30 -1.07
C ARG A 134 3.24 -0.55 -0.78
N GLY A 135 2.86 -0.41 0.49
CA GLY A 135 1.63 0.29 0.86
C GLY A 135 1.45 0.42 2.37
N GLN A 136 1.09 1.62 2.85
CA GLN A 136 0.99 1.97 4.28
C GLN A 136 -0.28 2.74 4.65
N ASP A 137 -1.23 2.87 3.71
CA ASP A 137 -2.46 3.65 3.92
C ASP A 137 -3.67 2.78 4.27
N ALA A 138 -3.74 1.56 3.72
CA ALA A 138 -4.71 0.54 4.12
C ALA A 138 -4.13 -0.87 3.97
N ALA A 139 -4.73 -1.82 4.67
CA ALA A 139 -4.48 -3.25 4.51
C ALA A 139 -5.80 -4.03 4.58
N GLY A 140 -5.83 -5.21 3.98
CA GLY A 140 -6.98 -6.10 4.06
C GLY A 140 -6.65 -7.56 3.75
N ILE A 141 -7.42 -8.46 4.37
CA ILE A 141 -7.37 -9.91 4.18
C ILE A 141 -8.81 -10.42 4.00
N VAL A 142 -8.98 -11.34 3.05
CA VAL A 142 -10.19 -12.16 2.89
C VAL A 142 -9.81 -13.63 2.87
N THR A 143 -10.31 -14.42 3.81
CA THR A 143 -10.16 -15.90 3.83
C THR A 143 -11.46 -16.59 3.46
N CYS A 144 -11.38 -17.84 2.98
CA CYS A 144 -12.54 -18.69 2.70
C CYS A 144 -12.58 -19.87 3.68
N GLY A 145 -13.54 -19.84 4.60
CA GLY A 145 -13.81 -20.93 5.53
C GLY A 145 -14.74 -21.99 4.94
N SER A 146 -15.28 -22.83 5.83
CA SER A 146 -16.14 -23.96 5.46
C SER A 146 -17.37 -23.54 4.65
N LYS A 147 -17.83 -24.44 3.77
CA LYS A 147 -18.96 -24.24 2.85
C LYS A 147 -18.83 -23.03 1.90
N GLY A 148 -17.62 -22.52 1.68
CA GLY A 148 -17.37 -21.39 0.78
C GLY A 148 -17.62 -20.01 1.39
N ARG A 149 -17.77 -19.90 2.72
CA ARG A 149 -18.01 -18.62 3.38
C ARG A 149 -16.75 -17.76 3.42
N PHE A 150 -16.79 -16.56 2.86
CA PHE A 150 -15.74 -15.58 3.05
C PHE A 150 -15.82 -14.89 4.42
N TYR A 151 -14.65 -14.60 4.98
CA TYR A 151 -14.42 -13.78 6.16
C TYR A 151 -13.48 -12.64 5.76
N GLN A 152 -13.84 -11.39 6.07
CA GLN A 152 -13.09 -10.20 5.65
C GLN A 152 -12.71 -9.33 6.85
N CYS A 153 -11.48 -8.84 6.85
CA CYS A 153 -11.03 -7.73 7.68
C CYS A 153 -10.20 -6.79 6.81
N LYS A 154 -10.57 -5.50 6.74
CA LYS A 154 -9.83 -4.48 6.00
C LYS A 154 -10.05 -3.11 6.62
N ALA A 155 -9.01 -2.27 6.67
CA ALA A 155 -9.11 -0.89 7.16
C ALA A 155 -7.94 -0.01 6.70
N ASN A 156 -8.07 1.31 6.90
CA ASN A 156 -7.00 2.27 6.70
C ASN A 156 -6.01 2.21 7.88
N GLY A 157 -4.73 1.97 7.61
CA GLY A 157 -3.68 1.76 8.61
C GLY A 157 -2.49 0.96 8.05
N MET A 158 -1.45 0.80 8.87
CA MET A 158 -0.43 -0.24 8.64
C MET A 158 -1.00 -1.62 9.00
N VAL A 159 -0.42 -2.69 8.49
CA VAL A 159 -0.86 -4.09 8.69
C VAL A 159 -1.04 -4.40 10.18
N ARG A 160 -0.02 -4.08 11.00
CA ARG A 160 -0.06 -4.20 12.46
C ARG A 160 -1.15 -3.36 13.16
N ASP A 161 -1.61 -2.27 12.52
CA ASP A 161 -2.63 -1.36 13.06
C ASP A 161 -4.05 -1.85 12.69
N VAL A 162 -4.16 -2.67 11.63
CA VAL A 162 -5.42 -3.22 11.09
C VAL A 162 -5.72 -4.62 11.64
N PHE A 163 -4.69 -5.44 11.87
CA PHE A 163 -4.86 -6.83 12.29
C PHE A 163 -4.33 -7.07 13.72
N ASP A 164 -5.22 -6.93 14.69
CA ASP A 164 -5.00 -7.46 16.04
C ASP A 164 -5.26 -8.98 16.10
N VAL A 165 -4.96 -9.60 17.25
CA VAL A 165 -5.18 -11.04 17.47
C VAL A 165 -6.65 -11.42 17.25
N ASN A 166 -7.59 -10.54 17.61
CA ASN A 166 -9.02 -10.77 17.42
C ASN A 166 -9.46 -10.65 15.96
N ALA A 167 -8.85 -9.77 15.16
CA ALA A 167 -9.07 -9.69 13.73
C ALA A 167 -8.60 -10.95 13.00
N ILE A 168 -7.40 -11.45 13.34
CA ILE A 168 -6.87 -12.69 12.75
C ILE A 168 -7.68 -13.92 13.16
N SER A 169 -8.11 -14.05 14.42
CA SER A 169 -8.92 -15.21 14.86
C SER A 169 -10.31 -15.26 14.23
N ARG A 170 -10.84 -14.14 13.73
CA ARG A 170 -12.09 -14.09 12.94
C ARG A 170 -11.91 -14.48 11.46
N LEU A 171 -10.68 -14.51 10.94
CA LEU A 171 -10.37 -14.88 9.57
C LEU A 171 -10.14 -16.40 9.47
N GLN A 172 -11.25 -17.13 9.29
CA GLN A 172 -11.25 -18.58 9.24
C GLN A 172 -11.00 -19.13 7.83
N GLY A 173 -10.34 -20.29 7.76
CA GLY A 173 -10.17 -21.09 6.54
C GLY A 173 -8.74 -21.12 5.97
N SER A 174 -8.42 -22.23 5.30
CA SER A 174 -7.07 -22.55 4.84
C SER A 174 -6.66 -21.90 3.52
N MET A 175 -7.47 -20.99 2.99
CA MET A 175 -7.16 -20.22 1.78
C MET A 175 -7.60 -18.76 1.92
N GLY A 176 -6.86 -17.84 1.31
CA GLY A 176 -7.15 -16.41 1.38
C GLY A 176 -6.36 -15.53 0.43
N VAL A 177 -6.75 -14.26 0.36
CA VAL A 177 -6.12 -13.19 -0.42
C VAL A 177 -5.84 -12.01 0.51
N GLY A 178 -4.64 -11.44 0.43
CA GLY A 178 -4.19 -10.28 1.19
C GLY A 178 -3.78 -9.10 0.30
N HIS A 179 -3.90 -7.89 0.83
CA HIS A 179 -3.51 -6.65 0.16
C HIS A 179 -2.95 -5.59 1.13
N VAL A 180 -1.94 -4.82 0.68
CA VAL A 180 -1.55 -3.52 1.26
C VAL A 180 -1.60 -2.41 0.21
N ARG A 181 -2.22 -1.28 0.56
CA ARG A 181 -2.48 -0.13 -0.32
C ARG A 181 -1.52 1.03 -0.03
N TYR A 182 -0.84 1.55 -1.05
CA TYR A 182 -0.19 2.86 -1.01
C TYR A 182 -1.24 3.97 -1.13
N PRO A 183 -1.11 5.12 -0.43
CA PRO A 183 -2.06 6.21 -0.58
C PRO A 183 -1.95 6.83 -1.97
N THR A 184 -2.99 6.73 -2.82
CA THR A 184 -2.94 7.25 -4.20
C THR A 184 -4.03 8.29 -4.45
N ALA A 185 -3.92 9.06 -5.53
CA ALA A 185 -4.80 10.18 -5.85
C ALA A 185 -6.23 9.74 -6.26
N GLY A 186 -7.05 9.33 -5.29
CA GLY A 186 -8.42 8.83 -5.47
C GLY A 186 -8.80 7.94 -4.28
N SER A 187 -8.10 6.80 -4.19
CA SER A 187 -8.24 5.65 -3.28
C SER A 187 -8.11 5.94 -1.76
N SER A 188 -8.80 6.95 -1.24
CA SER A 188 -8.66 7.44 0.14
C SER A 188 -9.76 7.01 1.10
N ALA A 189 -10.84 6.40 0.61
CA ALA A 189 -11.91 5.86 1.43
C ALA A 189 -11.53 4.51 2.06
N HIS A 190 -12.24 4.16 3.14
CA HIS A 190 -12.16 2.85 3.79
C HIS A 190 -12.79 1.74 2.92
N SER A 191 -13.85 2.05 2.17
CA SER A 191 -14.48 1.15 1.19
C SER A 191 -13.50 0.65 0.13
N GLU A 192 -12.61 1.54 -0.32
CA GLU A 192 -11.57 1.32 -1.33
C GLU A 192 -10.35 0.52 -0.83
N ALA A 193 -10.35 0.06 0.42
CA ALA A 193 -9.37 -0.92 0.86
C ALA A 193 -9.65 -2.23 0.12
N GLN A 194 -8.62 -2.91 -0.37
CA GLN A 194 -8.75 -4.23 -1.01
C GLN A 194 -8.49 -5.33 0.04
N PRO A 195 -8.84 -6.61 -0.21
CA PRO A 195 -9.55 -7.14 -1.37
C PRO A 195 -10.96 -6.58 -1.58
N PHE A 196 -11.40 -6.54 -2.84
CA PHE A 196 -12.80 -6.39 -3.22
C PHE A 196 -13.48 -7.75 -3.35
N TYR A 197 -14.81 -7.79 -3.20
CA TYR A 197 -15.63 -8.99 -3.28
C TYR A 197 -16.90 -8.74 -4.10
N VAL A 198 -17.30 -9.72 -4.90
CA VAL A 198 -18.64 -9.80 -5.51
C VAL A 198 -19.25 -11.16 -5.24
N ASN A 199 -20.54 -11.19 -4.90
CA ASN A 199 -21.28 -12.42 -4.62
C ASN A 199 -21.65 -13.20 -5.89
N ALA A 200 -21.77 -12.53 -7.04
CA ALA A 200 -22.23 -13.11 -8.29
C ALA A 200 -21.25 -12.85 -9.46
N PRO A 201 -20.89 -13.89 -10.25
CA PRO A 201 -21.22 -15.31 -10.06
C PRO A 201 -20.27 -15.99 -9.05
N TYR A 202 -20.70 -17.11 -8.46
CA TYR A 202 -19.95 -18.05 -7.59
C TYR A 202 -19.33 -17.52 -6.28
N GLY A 203 -19.16 -16.21 -6.11
CA GLY A 203 -18.42 -15.61 -4.99
C GLY A 203 -16.93 -15.48 -5.33
N ILE A 204 -16.51 -14.26 -5.67
CA ILE A 204 -15.14 -13.94 -6.10
C ILE A 204 -14.59 -12.84 -5.20
N THR A 205 -13.39 -13.04 -4.64
CA THR A 205 -12.60 -11.98 -3.99
C THR A 205 -11.29 -11.73 -4.73
N PHE A 206 -10.81 -10.48 -4.72
CA PHE A 206 -9.83 -9.98 -5.69
C PHE A 206 -8.94 -8.87 -5.11
N ALA A 207 -7.63 -8.99 -5.34
CA ALA A 207 -6.61 -8.02 -4.97
C ALA A 207 -5.74 -7.69 -6.19
N HIS A 208 -5.43 -6.41 -6.37
CA HIS A 208 -4.77 -5.86 -7.55
C HIS A 208 -3.65 -4.88 -7.16
N ASN A 209 -2.52 -4.98 -7.86
CA ASN A 209 -1.44 -4.01 -7.90
C ASN A 209 -1.27 -3.51 -9.34
N GLY A 210 -1.51 -2.21 -9.59
CA GLY A 210 -1.46 -1.66 -10.94
C GLY A 210 -2.42 -0.48 -11.18
N ASN A 211 -2.67 -0.21 -12.45
CA ASN A 211 -3.66 0.77 -12.90
C ASN A 211 -4.17 0.47 -14.30
N LEU A 212 -5.50 0.53 -14.45
CA LEU A 212 -6.15 0.56 -15.76
C LEU A 212 -6.15 1.97 -16.38
N ILE A 213 -5.81 2.06 -17.66
CA ILE A 213 -5.85 3.32 -18.43
C ILE A 213 -7.19 3.56 -19.13
N ASN A 214 -8.07 2.55 -19.21
CA ASN A 214 -9.39 2.65 -19.82
C ASN A 214 -10.55 2.45 -18.83
N THR A 215 -10.34 2.82 -17.57
CA THR A 215 -11.34 2.71 -16.48
C THR A 215 -12.67 3.38 -16.82
N ASP A 216 -12.66 4.52 -17.51
CA ASP A 216 -13.85 5.21 -18.03
C ASP A 216 -14.68 4.37 -19.01
N GLU A 217 -14.01 3.74 -19.98
CA GLU A 217 -14.60 2.86 -21.00
C GLU A 217 -15.28 1.67 -20.31
N LEU A 218 -14.56 1.04 -19.38
CA LEU A 218 -15.00 -0.14 -18.65
C LEU A 218 -16.12 0.17 -17.64
N ARG A 219 -16.08 1.31 -16.92
CA ARG A 219 -17.14 1.70 -15.97
C ARG A 219 -18.46 1.95 -16.69
N ARG A 220 -18.42 2.56 -17.88
CA ARG A 220 -19.61 2.75 -18.74
C ARG A 220 -20.16 1.43 -19.27
N PHE A 221 -19.30 0.55 -19.78
CA PHE A 221 -19.70 -0.80 -20.22
C PHE A 221 -20.32 -1.62 -19.07
N LEU A 222 -19.75 -1.56 -17.87
CA LEU A 222 -20.26 -2.29 -16.72
C LEU A 222 -21.64 -1.79 -16.29
N ASP A 223 -21.88 -0.48 -16.30
CA ASP A 223 -23.18 0.11 -15.95
C ASP A 223 -24.24 -0.12 -17.06
N ALA A 224 -23.91 0.26 -18.30
CA ALA A 224 -24.86 0.29 -19.42
C ALA A 224 -25.14 -1.09 -20.05
N ASP A 225 -24.13 -1.95 -20.20
CA ASP A 225 -24.26 -3.24 -20.91
C ASP A 225 -24.26 -4.46 -19.97
N ALA A 226 -23.52 -4.40 -18.85
CA ALA A 226 -23.42 -5.50 -17.90
C ALA A 226 -24.31 -5.34 -16.64
N HIS A 227 -24.92 -4.16 -16.47
CA HIS A 227 -25.75 -3.78 -15.32
C HIS A 227 -25.11 -4.05 -13.94
N ARG A 228 -23.80 -3.80 -13.85
CA ARG A 228 -22.95 -3.93 -12.66
C ARG A 228 -22.54 -2.53 -12.17
N HIS A 229 -23.26 -2.05 -11.16
CA HIS A 229 -22.91 -0.82 -10.47
C HIS A 229 -21.53 -0.92 -9.81
N ILE A 230 -20.74 0.16 -9.88
CA ILE A 230 -19.39 0.26 -9.32
C ILE A 230 -19.38 1.36 -8.26
N ASN A 231 -19.28 0.94 -7.00
CA ASN A 231 -19.57 1.73 -5.81
C ASN A 231 -18.37 2.58 -5.33
N THR A 232 -17.16 2.32 -5.83
CA THR A 232 -15.96 3.11 -5.54
C THR A 232 -15.28 3.61 -6.81
N ASP A 233 -14.31 4.51 -6.67
CA ASP A 233 -13.52 5.03 -7.79
C ASP A 233 -12.21 4.24 -8.00
N SER A 234 -12.13 3.04 -7.39
CA SER A 234 -11.04 2.10 -7.60
C SER A 234 -11.25 1.28 -8.88
N ASP A 235 -10.28 1.37 -9.78
CA ASP A 235 -10.17 0.53 -10.97
C ASP A 235 -10.11 -0.98 -10.65
N SER A 236 -9.75 -1.35 -9.42
CA SER A 236 -9.71 -2.72 -8.93
C SER A 236 -11.12 -3.32 -8.77
N GLU A 237 -12.12 -2.50 -8.45
CA GLU A 237 -13.54 -2.91 -8.43
C GLU A 237 -14.09 -3.07 -9.86
N VAL A 238 -13.66 -2.21 -10.78
CA VAL A 238 -13.93 -2.34 -12.22
C VAL A 238 -13.33 -3.63 -12.77
N LEU A 239 -12.05 -3.91 -12.47
CA LEU A 239 -11.33 -5.10 -12.95
C LEU A 239 -11.95 -6.41 -12.43
N LEU A 240 -12.35 -6.44 -11.15
CA LEU A 240 -13.13 -7.54 -10.57
C LEU A 240 -14.46 -7.72 -11.30
N ASN A 241 -15.20 -6.64 -11.58
CA ASN A 241 -16.48 -6.75 -12.26
C ASN A 241 -16.37 -7.13 -13.74
N VAL A 242 -15.29 -6.76 -14.45
CA VAL A 242 -14.99 -7.28 -15.79
C VAL A 242 -14.73 -8.79 -15.72
N PHE A 243 -13.94 -9.27 -14.75
CA PHE A 243 -13.70 -10.70 -14.57
C PHE A 243 -15.00 -11.46 -14.26
N ALA A 244 -15.78 -10.97 -13.30
CA ALA A 244 -17.06 -11.54 -12.90
C ALA A 244 -18.07 -11.57 -14.06
N ASN A 245 -18.16 -10.51 -14.85
CA ASN A 245 -18.98 -10.47 -16.06
C ASN A 245 -18.52 -11.50 -17.10
N ASN A 246 -17.22 -11.57 -17.41
CA ASN A 246 -16.69 -12.54 -18.36
C ASN A 246 -16.93 -14.00 -17.91
N LEU A 247 -16.82 -14.27 -16.61
CA LEU A 247 -17.09 -15.58 -16.05
C LEU A 247 -18.60 -15.91 -16.04
N GLN A 248 -19.46 -14.90 -15.87
CA GLN A 248 -20.92 -15.04 -15.95
C GLN A 248 -21.41 -15.39 -17.36
N LYS A 249 -20.73 -14.91 -18.42
CA LYS A 249 -21.03 -15.26 -19.83
C LYS A 249 -20.94 -16.76 -20.13
N THR A 250 -20.31 -17.56 -19.26
CA THR A 250 -20.25 -19.03 -19.40
C THR A 250 -21.60 -19.71 -19.14
N GLY A 251 -22.50 -19.08 -18.36
CA GLY A 251 -23.84 -19.61 -18.04
C GLY A 251 -23.87 -20.90 -17.21
N LYS A 252 -22.73 -21.38 -16.71
CA LYS A 252 -22.61 -22.70 -16.04
C LYS A 252 -23.00 -22.65 -14.57
N PHE A 253 -23.60 -23.74 -14.06
CA PHE A 253 -23.81 -23.92 -12.61
C PHE A 253 -22.50 -24.23 -11.86
N ARG A 254 -21.53 -24.89 -12.52
CA ARG A 254 -20.17 -25.11 -12.02
C ARG A 254 -19.17 -24.80 -13.13
N ILE A 255 -18.21 -23.94 -12.82
CA ILE A 255 -17.07 -23.62 -13.70
C ILE A 255 -15.98 -24.69 -13.62
N ASN A 256 -15.13 -24.74 -14.63
CA ASN A 256 -13.85 -25.42 -14.59
C ASN A 256 -12.70 -24.44 -14.93
N GLU A 257 -11.48 -24.97 -15.06
CA GLU A 257 -10.30 -24.15 -15.36
C GLU A 257 -10.37 -23.47 -16.74
N GLU A 258 -10.96 -24.12 -17.76
CA GLU A 258 -11.16 -23.55 -19.11
C GLU A 258 -12.04 -22.30 -19.10
N ASP A 259 -13.06 -22.29 -18.23
CA ASP A 259 -13.96 -21.15 -18.04
C ASP A 259 -13.23 -19.96 -17.45
N ILE A 260 -12.40 -20.20 -16.43
CA ILE A 260 -11.58 -19.18 -15.77
C ILE A 260 -10.50 -18.65 -16.73
N PHE A 261 -9.77 -19.53 -17.41
CA PHE A 261 -8.79 -19.14 -18.43
C PHE A 261 -9.43 -18.34 -19.57
N THR A 262 -10.65 -18.71 -19.99
CA THR A 262 -11.43 -17.94 -20.97
C THR A 262 -11.81 -16.55 -20.44
N ALA A 263 -12.33 -16.48 -19.21
CA ALA A 263 -12.76 -15.21 -18.62
C ALA A 263 -11.59 -14.23 -18.36
N ILE A 264 -10.42 -14.74 -17.97
CA ILE A 264 -9.19 -13.93 -17.80
C ILE A 264 -8.63 -13.51 -19.16
N ARG A 265 -8.55 -14.42 -20.15
CA ARG A 265 -8.11 -14.08 -21.51
C ARG A 265 -8.93 -12.94 -22.09
N ASP A 266 -10.24 -13.02 -21.93
CA ASP A 266 -11.15 -12.03 -22.51
C ASP A 266 -11.20 -10.75 -21.65
N LEU A 267 -10.81 -10.80 -20.36
CA LEU A 267 -10.47 -9.62 -19.55
C LEU A 267 -9.20 -8.93 -20.06
N MET A 268 -8.14 -9.69 -20.40
CA MET A 268 -6.88 -9.14 -20.92
C MET A 268 -7.03 -8.40 -22.25
N LYS A 269 -8.07 -8.72 -23.03
CA LYS A 269 -8.46 -7.98 -24.25
C LYS A 269 -9.21 -6.68 -23.97
N GLN A 270 -9.97 -6.63 -22.86
CA GLN A 270 -10.80 -5.47 -22.47
C GLN A 270 -10.00 -4.45 -21.63
N CYS A 271 -9.15 -4.94 -20.73
CA CYS A 271 -8.46 -4.13 -19.73
C CYS A 271 -7.05 -3.73 -20.19
N LYS A 272 -6.85 -2.44 -20.44
CA LYS A 272 -5.58 -1.84 -20.88
C LYS A 272 -4.91 -1.20 -19.67
N GLY A 273 -3.62 -1.45 -19.47
CA GLY A 273 -2.86 -0.95 -18.31
C GLY A 273 -1.70 -1.87 -17.96
N GLY A 274 -1.09 -1.63 -16.80
CA GLY A 274 -0.19 -2.58 -16.14
C GLY A 274 -0.85 -3.07 -14.86
N TYR A 275 -0.90 -4.39 -14.66
CA TYR A 275 -1.64 -5.00 -13.55
C TYR A 275 -1.14 -6.39 -13.20
N THR A 276 -0.97 -6.65 -11.91
CA THR A 276 -0.92 -8.00 -11.35
C THR A 276 -2.06 -8.22 -10.38
N CYS A 277 -2.67 -9.40 -10.47
CA CYS A 277 -3.92 -9.73 -9.80
C CYS A 277 -3.82 -11.07 -9.08
N ALA A 278 -4.28 -11.12 -7.84
CA ALA A 278 -4.45 -12.33 -7.04
C ALA A 278 -5.92 -12.42 -6.59
N ALA A 279 -6.54 -13.57 -6.80
CA ALA A 279 -7.97 -13.77 -6.63
C ALA A 279 -8.27 -15.14 -6.03
N MET A 280 -9.49 -15.28 -5.50
CA MET A 280 -10.00 -16.53 -4.92
C MET A 280 -11.48 -16.67 -5.27
N ILE A 281 -11.88 -17.87 -5.70
CA ILE A 281 -13.27 -18.24 -5.93
C ILE A 281 -13.69 -19.25 -4.86
N ALA A 282 -14.84 -18.99 -4.23
CA ALA A 282 -15.34 -19.77 -3.10
C ALA A 282 -15.45 -21.27 -3.44
N GLY A 283 -14.76 -22.12 -2.68
CA GLY A 283 -14.77 -23.57 -2.86
C GLY A 283 -14.12 -24.09 -4.15
N PHE A 284 -13.32 -23.28 -4.85
CA PHE A 284 -12.62 -23.69 -6.07
C PHE A 284 -11.09 -23.67 -5.91
N GLY A 285 -10.52 -22.51 -5.56
CA GLY A 285 -9.06 -22.33 -5.54
C GLY A 285 -8.62 -20.86 -5.54
N ILE A 286 -7.30 -20.67 -5.53
CA ILE A 286 -6.66 -19.35 -5.73
C ILE A 286 -6.19 -19.21 -7.19
N ILE A 287 -6.19 -17.99 -7.68
CA ILE A 287 -5.95 -17.64 -9.09
C ILE A 287 -5.01 -16.43 -9.12
N ALA A 288 -4.05 -16.42 -10.02
CA ALA A 288 -3.17 -15.28 -10.26
C ALA A 288 -3.01 -15.01 -11.76
N PHE A 289 -2.84 -13.74 -12.14
CA PHE A 289 -2.49 -13.38 -13.51
C PHE A 289 -1.75 -12.04 -13.59
N ARG A 290 -0.97 -11.88 -14.66
CA ARG A 290 -0.13 -10.71 -14.96
C ARG A 290 -0.50 -10.13 -16.32
N ASP A 291 -0.45 -8.81 -16.45
CA ASP A 291 -0.79 -8.10 -17.69
C ASP A 291 0.03 -8.59 -18.91
N PRO A 292 -0.47 -8.43 -20.16
CA PRO A 292 0.21 -8.91 -21.37
C PRO A 292 1.61 -8.34 -21.64
N ASN A 293 2.00 -7.23 -20.99
CA ASN A 293 3.33 -6.62 -21.13
C ASN A 293 4.27 -7.02 -19.99
N GLY A 294 3.74 -7.52 -18.87
CA GLY A 294 4.51 -7.90 -17.69
C GLY A 294 4.90 -6.73 -16.78
N ILE A 295 4.23 -5.58 -16.87
CA ILE A 295 4.68 -4.33 -16.25
C ILE A 295 4.81 -4.44 -14.72
N ARG A 296 3.86 -5.11 -14.06
CA ARG A 296 3.91 -5.29 -12.59
C ARG A 296 4.43 -6.67 -12.17
N PRO A 297 5.13 -6.77 -11.02
CA PRO A 297 5.67 -8.04 -10.53
C PRO A 297 4.58 -8.86 -9.83
N LEU A 298 4.68 -10.19 -10.00
CA LEU A 298 3.92 -11.22 -9.29
C LEU A 298 4.56 -12.57 -9.56
N GLY A 299 4.90 -13.30 -8.51
CA GLY A 299 5.41 -14.67 -8.59
C GLY A 299 4.56 -15.66 -7.80
N MET A 300 4.90 -16.94 -7.97
CA MET A 300 4.34 -18.07 -7.25
C MET A 300 5.45 -18.89 -6.60
N CYS A 301 5.15 -19.57 -5.51
CA CYS A 301 6.06 -20.45 -4.78
C CYS A 301 5.29 -21.55 -4.04
N SER A 302 5.98 -22.59 -3.58
CA SER A 302 5.36 -23.77 -2.98
C SER A 302 6.20 -24.40 -1.88
N ARG A 303 5.58 -25.10 -0.94
CA ARG A 303 6.26 -25.97 0.03
C ARG A 303 5.44 -27.23 0.32
N PRO A 304 6.05 -28.33 0.77
CA PRO A 304 5.30 -29.42 1.40
C PRO A 304 4.48 -28.89 2.57
N SER A 305 3.29 -29.44 2.78
CA SER A 305 2.45 -29.06 3.92
C SER A 305 3.20 -29.25 5.24
N SER A 306 3.10 -28.25 6.12
CA SER A 306 3.65 -28.31 7.49
C SER A 306 3.04 -29.44 8.36
N VAL A 307 1.92 -30.02 7.92
CA VAL A 307 1.29 -31.20 8.54
C VAL A 307 1.36 -32.37 7.55
N ALA A 308 2.31 -33.28 7.75
CA ALA A 308 2.34 -34.56 7.04
C ALA A 308 1.35 -35.57 7.65
N ASP A 309 0.95 -36.58 6.86
CA ASP A 309 0.16 -37.77 7.27
C ASP A 309 -1.16 -37.49 8.04
N SER A 310 -1.77 -36.32 7.83
CA SER A 310 -3.08 -35.97 8.39
C SER A 310 -4.24 -36.38 7.48
N GLU A 311 -5.35 -36.85 8.08
CA GLU A 311 -6.61 -37.11 7.36
C GLU A 311 -7.25 -35.84 6.76
N TYR A 312 -6.79 -34.66 7.20
CA TYR A 312 -7.23 -33.34 6.71
C TYR A 312 -6.36 -32.80 5.56
N LEU A 313 -5.37 -33.58 5.08
CA LEU A 313 -4.64 -33.28 3.84
C LEU A 313 -5.51 -33.59 2.62
N GLU A 314 -5.79 -32.56 1.82
CA GLU A 314 -6.47 -32.74 0.54
C GLU A 314 -5.50 -32.65 -0.65
N GLY A 315 -5.61 -33.60 -1.58
CA GLY A 315 -4.92 -33.58 -2.86
C GLY A 315 -3.43 -33.92 -2.81
N HIS A 316 -2.57 -33.05 -3.36
CA HIS A 316 -1.14 -33.33 -3.55
C HIS A 316 -0.24 -32.88 -2.37
N GLY A 317 -0.81 -32.42 -1.25
CA GLY A 317 -0.06 -32.14 -0.02
C GLY A 317 0.94 -30.97 -0.05
N MET A 318 0.77 -30.02 -0.98
CA MET A 318 1.63 -28.82 -1.08
C MET A 318 0.83 -27.57 -0.73
N ASP A 319 1.42 -26.69 0.07
CA ASP A 319 0.95 -25.32 0.25
C ASP A 319 1.44 -24.46 -0.93
N TYR A 320 0.63 -23.51 -1.39
CA TYR A 320 0.96 -22.59 -2.49
C TYR A 320 0.71 -21.14 -2.14
N LEU A 321 1.66 -20.28 -2.52
CA LEU A 321 1.65 -18.86 -2.24
C LEU A 321 1.93 -18.04 -3.51
N PHE A 322 1.04 -17.12 -3.83
CA PHE A 322 1.28 -16.01 -4.75
C PHE A 322 1.72 -14.77 -3.97
N THR A 323 2.69 -14.01 -4.50
CA THR A 323 3.24 -12.81 -3.84
C THR A 323 3.82 -11.82 -4.86
N SER A 324 3.72 -10.51 -4.60
CA SER A 324 4.38 -9.47 -5.40
C SER A 324 5.92 -9.60 -5.46
N GLU A 325 6.56 -10.23 -4.48
CA GLU A 325 8.03 -10.34 -4.38
C GLU A 325 8.50 -11.65 -3.73
N SER A 326 9.68 -12.12 -4.16
CA SER A 326 10.31 -13.36 -3.66
C SER A 326 10.61 -13.33 -2.16
N VAL A 327 10.90 -12.17 -1.57
CA VAL A 327 11.28 -12.06 -0.15
C VAL A 327 10.21 -12.56 0.83
N VAL A 328 8.97 -12.70 0.37
CA VAL A 328 7.88 -13.33 1.13
C VAL A 328 7.97 -14.87 1.08
N CYS A 329 8.39 -15.44 -0.04
CA CYS A 329 8.68 -16.86 -0.20
C CYS A 329 9.75 -17.30 0.81
N ASP A 330 10.90 -16.60 0.77
CA ASP A 330 12.07 -16.89 1.59
C ASP A 330 11.76 -16.81 3.09
N ALA A 331 10.96 -15.81 3.50
CA ALA A 331 10.63 -15.57 4.90
C ALA A 331 9.57 -16.55 5.46
N LEU A 332 8.63 -17.01 4.64
CA LEU A 332 7.58 -17.97 5.05
C LEU A 332 7.97 -19.45 4.82
N GLY A 333 9.23 -19.72 4.47
CA GLY A 333 9.71 -21.08 4.22
C GLY A 333 9.05 -21.74 3.00
N PHE A 334 8.72 -20.96 1.98
CA PHE A 334 8.34 -21.47 0.67
C PHE A 334 9.59 -21.62 -0.22
N GLU A 335 9.51 -22.52 -1.18
CA GLU A 335 10.56 -22.84 -2.15
C GLU A 335 10.05 -22.66 -3.60
N ASP A 336 10.91 -22.90 -4.60
CA ASP A 336 10.59 -22.87 -6.04
C ASP A 336 9.91 -21.57 -6.55
N PHE A 337 10.35 -20.40 -6.06
CA PHE A 337 9.85 -19.09 -6.52
C PHE A 337 10.02 -18.92 -8.04
N GLN A 338 8.92 -18.61 -8.71
CA GLN A 338 8.82 -18.40 -10.15
C GLN A 338 7.94 -17.20 -10.47
N ASP A 339 8.46 -16.26 -11.26
CA ASP A 339 7.66 -15.16 -11.81
C ASP A 339 6.52 -15.70 -12.71
N ILE A 340 5.34 -15.10 -12.60
CA ILE A 340 4.24 -15.32 -13.54
C ILE A 340 4.57 -14.54 -14.82
N LYS A 341 4.44 -15.19 -15.98
CA LYS A 341 4.87 -14.61 -17.26
C LYS A 341 3.89 -13.55 -17.79
N PRO A 342 4.31 -12.64 -18.69
CA PRO A 342 3.40 -11.67 -19.31
C PRO A 342 2.22 -12.37 -20.00
N GLY A 343 0.99 -11.93 -19.68
CA GLY A 343 -0.24 -12.54 -20.19
C GLY A 343 -0.50 -13.97 -19.71
N GLU A 344 0.24 -14.47 -18.73
CA GLU A 344 0.00 -15.77 -18.07
C GLU A 344 -1.05 -15.65 -16.97
N ALA A 345 -1.87 -16.70 -16.85
CA ALA A 345 -2.66 -16.98 -15.67
C ALA A 345 -2.25 -18.32 -15.07
N VAL A 346 -2.26 -18.39 -13.75
CA VAL A 346 -2.05 -19.60 -12.95
C VAL A 346 -3.29 -19.82 -12.09
N ILE A 347 -3.82 -21.04 -12.12
CA ILE A 347 -4.93 -21.51 -11.30
C ILE A 347 -4.39 -22.60 -10.40
N ILE A 348 -4.68 -22.50 -9.11
CA ILE A 348 -4.28 -23.49 -8.10
C ILE A 348 -5.53 -23.92 -7.35
N THR A 349 -5.91 -25.18 -7.59
CA THR A 349 -6.90 -25.91 -6.79
C THR A 349 -6.16 -26.83 -5.81
N ARG A 350 -6.88 -27.51 -4.91
CA ARG A 350 -6.27 -28.53 -4.03
C ARG A 350 -5.70 -29.74 -4.78
N HIS A 351 -6.09 -29.94 -6.04
CA HIS A 351 -5.77 -31.16 -6.79
C HIS A 351 -4.89 -30.92 -8.03
N ALA A 352 -4.77 -29.67 -8.48
CA ALA A 352 -4.05 -29.32 -9.69
C ALA A 352 -3.52 -27.88 -9.66
N VAL A 353 -2.31 -27.71 -10.21
CA VAL A 353 -1.73 -26.44 -10.64
C VAL A 353 -1.79 -26.39 -12.16
N SER A 354 -2.52 -25.42 -12.70
CA SER A 354 -2.65 -25.21 -14.15
C SER A 354 -2.16 -23.80 -14.50
N ARG A 355 -1.18 -23.68 -15.39
CA ARG A 355 -0.65 -22.39 -15.88
C ARG A 355 -0.74 -22.29 -17.40
N ARG A 356 -1.14 -21.13 -17.92
CA ARG A 356 -1.30 -20.88 -19.37
C ARG A 356 -1.02 -19.42 -19.73
N ILE A 357 -0.22 -19.21 -20.78
CA ILE A 357 -0.15 -17.92 -21.47
C ILE A 357 -1.45 -17.76 -22.27
N LEU A 358 -2.30 -16.81 -21.85
CA LEU A 358 -3.65 -16.60 -22.37
C LEU A 358 -3.68 -15.57 -23.50
N THR A 359 -2.87 -14.53 -23.33
CA THR A 359 -2.57 -13.53 -24.35
C THR A 359 -1.06 -13.59 -24.57
N PRO A 360 -0.55 -13.83 -25.79
CA PRO A 360 0.89 -13.76 -26.02
C PRO A 360 1.38 -12.33 -25.74
N PRO A 361 2.65 -12.14 -25.35
CA PRO A 361 3.25 -10.80 -25.26
C PRO A 361 3.01 -10.03 -26.56
N ALA A 362 2.64 -8.75 -26.44
CA ALA A 362 2.28 -7.95 -27.59
C ALA A 362 3.49 -7.77 -28.54
N GLY A 363 3.20 -7.62 -29.83
CA GLY A 363 4.27 -7.46 -30.82
C GLY A 363 4.94 -8.74 -31.29
N SER A 364 4.16 -9.81 -31.52
CA SER A 364 4.60 -10.91 -32.39
C SER A 364 4.84 -10.46 -33.86
N GLN A 365 4.56 -9.20 -34.20
CA GLN A 365 5.10 -8.48 -35.37
C GLN A 365 5.59 -7.07 -34.98
N ASP A 366 4.73 -6.18 -34.43
CA ASP A 366 5.02 -4.72 -34.33
C ASP A 366 5.01 -4.09 -32.91
N GLY A 367 5.49 -4.82 -31.90
CA GLY A 367 5.87 -4.28 -30.59
C GLY A 367 4.78 -4.01 -29.53
N ALA A 368 4.81 -4.79 -28.44
CA ALA A 368 5.04 -4.29 -27.08
C ALA A 368 5.53 -5.48 -26.23
N ALA A 369 6.86 -5.67 -26.23
CA ALA A 369 7.49 -6.86 -25.66
C ALA A 369 7.35 -6.91 -24.12
N PHE A 370 7.78 -8.01 -23.52
CA PHE A 370 7.98 -8.12 -22.08
C PHE A 370 8.78 -6.91 -21.57
N SER A 371 8.10 -6.06 -20.79
CA SER A 371 8.54 -4.73 -20.38
C SER A 371 8.21 -4.52 -18.89
N PRO A 372 8.92 -5.18 -17.96
CA PRO A 372 8.73 -4.96 -16.53
C PRO A 372 9.09 -3.51 -16.15
N ASP A 373 8.47 -3.00 -15.08
CA ASP A 373 8.71 -1.64 -14.61
C ASP A 373 10.13 -1.48 -14.05
N ILE A 374 10.94 -0.64 -14.70
CA ILE A 374 12.34 -0.42 -14.30
C ILE A 374 12.44 0.28 -12.92
N PHE A 375 11.39 0.98 -12.49
CA PHE A 375 11.36 1.74 -11.24
C PHE A 375 11.21 0.83 -9.99
N GLU A 376 10.74 -0.40 -10.18
CA GLU A 376 10.80 -1.45 -9.15
C GLU A 376 12.27 -1.71 -8.74
N TYR A 377 13.16 -1.89 -9.73
CA TYR A 377 14.60 -2.05 -9.51
C TYR A 377 15.27 -0.79 -8.96
N VAL A 378 14.92 0.41 -9.45
CA VAL A 378 15.45 1.69 -8.94
C VAL A 378 15.13 1.87 -7.46
N TYR A 379 13.85 1.80 -7.09
CA TYR A 379 13.37 2.24 -5.78
C TYR A 379 12.37 1.31 -5.11
N PHE A 380 11.34 0.88 -5.83
CA PHE A 380 10.10 0.47 -5.17
C PHE A 380 10.18 -0.92 -4.51
N ALA A 381 10.85 -1.87 -5.15
CA ALA A 381 11.05 -3.20 -4.60
C ALA A 381 12.10 -3.22 -3.47
N ARG A 382 11.99 -4.24 -2.61
CA ARG A 382 13.01 -4.54 -1.60
C ARG A 382 14.31 -5.03 -2.24
N PRO A 383 15.49 -4.68 -1.69
CA PRO A 383 16.78 -5.08 -2.27
C PRO A 383 17.01 -6.60 -2.18
N ASP A 384 16.46 -7.24 -1.14
CA ASP A 384 16.51 -8.68 -0.90
C ASP A 384 15.55 -9.49 -1.80
N SER A 385 14.76 -8.84 -2.67
CA SER A 385 13.91 -9.50 -3.66
C SER A 385 14.64 -9.84 -4.96
N VAL A 386 14.20 -10.93 -5.58
CA VAL A 386 14.43 -11.26 -7.00
C VAL A 386 13.10 -11.05 -7.75
N MET A 387 13.17 -10.44 -8.93
CA MET A 387 12.02 -10.26 -9.84
C MET A 387 12.48 -10.49 -11.27
N ASP A 388 11.74 -11.28 -12.02
CA ASP A 388 12.02 -11.63 -13.42
C ASP A 388 13.47 -12.14 -13.62
N GLY A 389 13.94 -12.95 -12.67
CA GLY A 389 15.30 -13.49 -12.60
C GLY A 389 16.39 -12.52 -12.14
N VAL A 390 16.10 -11.23 -11.91
CA VAL A 390 17.09 -10.21 -11.52
C VAL A 390 16.99 -9.87 -10.02
N SER A 391 18.12 -9.94 -9.32
CA SER A 391 18.25 -9.47 -7.93
C SER A 391 18.30 -7.95 -7.86
N VAL A 392 17.36 -7.35 -7.10
CA VAL A 392 17.23 -5.90 -6.94
C VAL A 392 18.48 -5.28 -6.29
N TYR A 393 19.08 -5.96 -5.31
CA TYR A 393 20.36 -5.54 -4.72
C TYR A 393 21.47 -5.46 -5.76
N ARG A 394 21.62 -6.47 -6.63
CA ARG A 394 22.66 -6.49 -7.68
C ARG A 394 22.43 -5.43 -8.74
N SER A 395 21.19 -5.19 -9.18
CA SER A 395 20.91 -4.09 -10.10
C SER A 395 21.23 -2.73 -9.48
N ARG A 396 20.97 -2.54 -8.17
CA ARG A 396 21.34 -1.30 -7.46
C ARG A 396 22.85 -1.13 -7.27
N MET A 397 23.63 -2.23 -7.19
CA MET A 397 25.10 -2.14 -7.27
C MET A 397 25.53 -1.66 -8.67
N ALA A 398 25.05 -2.29 -9.73
CA ALA A 398 25.41 -1.92 -11.11
C ALA A 398 25.02 -0.48 -11.47
N MET A 399 23.89 0.02 -10.96
CA MET A 399 23.54 1.45 -11.06
C MET A 399 24.61 2.34 -10.42
N GLY A 400 25.17 1.94 -9.27
CA GLY A 400 26.29 2.62 -8.60
C GLY A 400 27.61 2.53 -9.38
N ASP A 401 27.91 1.37 -9.99
CA ASP A 401 29.07 1.20 -10.86
C ASP A 401 29.04 2.19 -12.04
N LYS A 402 27.93 2.20 -12.78
CA LYS A 402 27.70 3.09 -13.92
C LYS A 402 27.64 4.57 -13.54
N LEU A 403 26.98 4.89 -12.43
CA LEU A 403 26.89 6.28 -11.95
C LEU A 403 28.26 6.80 -11.52
N ALA A 404 29.20 5.95 -11.08
CA ALA A 404 30.59 6.35 -10.83
C ALA A 404 31.30 6.80 -12.12
N ASP A 405 31.06 6.11 -13.24
CA ASP A 405 31.66 6.48 -14.54
C ASP A 405 31.09 7.80 -15.07
N GLU A 406 29.77 8.00 -14.98
CA GLU A 406 29.12 9.26 -15.33
C GLU A 406 29.59 10.41 -14.42
N VAL A 407 29.67 10.19 -13.10
CA VAL A 407 30.20 11.19 -12.15
C VAL A 407 31.65 11.54 -12.48
N ARG A 408 32.52 10.54 -12.71
CA ARG A 408 33.93 10.77 -13.09
C ARG A 408 34.02 11.60 -14.38
N ARG A 409 33.16 11.31 -15.36
CA ARG A 409 33.06 12.05 -16.63
C ARG A 409 32.59 13.51 -16.46
N GLN A 410 31.72 13.81 -15.49
CA GLN A 410 31.29 15.19 -15.22
C GLN A 410 32.35 15.99 -14.46
N LEU A 411 32.95 15.41 -13.41
CA LEU A 411 34.02 16.06 -12.65
C LEU A 411 35.23 16.43 -13.52
N GLN A 412 35.61 15.54 -14.45
CA GLN A 412 36.66 15.81 -15.44
C GLN A 412 36.33 16.99 -16.39
N LYS A 413 35.05 17.25 -16.68
CA LYS A 413 34.62 18.37 -17.53
C LYS A 413 34.61 19.71 -16.81
N THR A 414 34.41 19.73 -15.50
CA THR A 414 34.29 20.97 -14.70
C THR A 414 35.51 21.28 -13.84
N GLY A 415 36.40 20.31 -13.59
CA GLY A 415 37.52 20.45 -12.66
C GLY A 415 37.11 20.37 -11.19
N GLU A 416 35.93 19.83 -10.88
CA GLU A 416 35.41 19.72 -9.51
C GLU A 416 36.01 18.52 -8.75
N THR A 417 36.07 18.63 -7.42
CA THR A 417 36.56 17.58 -6.51
C THR A 417 35.52 17.20 -5.47
N ILE A 418 35.54 15.95 -5.01
CA ILE A 418 34.68 15.40 -3.96
C ILE A 418 35.58 14.85 -2.85
N ASP A 419 35.29 15.19 -1.59
CA ASP A 419 36.01 14.68 -0.42
C ASP A 419 35.31 13.48 0.22
N VAL A 420 33.99 13.32 0.00
CA VAL A 420 33.15 12.28 0.61
C VAL A 420 31.88 11.99 -0.21
N VAL A 421 31.47 10.72 -0.26
CA VAL A 421 30.17 10.25 -0.79
C VAL A 421 29.22 9.97 0.38
N ILE A 422 28.00 10.50 0.29
CA ILE A 422 26.97 10.42 1.34
C ILE A 422 25.63 9.98 0.71
N PRO A 423 25.03 8.85 1.12
CA PRO A 423 23.71 8.43 0.64
C PRO A 423 22.57 9.21 1.30
N VAL A 424 21.45 9.33 0.57
CA VAL A 424 20.13 9.64 1.14
C VAL A 424 19.47 8.32 1.58
N PRO A 425 19.24 8.08 2.88
CA PRO A 425 18.81 6.78 3.38
C PRO A 425 17.31 6.50 3.15
N ASP A 426 16.89 5.28 2.86
CA ASP A 426 17.68 4.03 2.95
C ASP A 426 18.14 3.45 1.60
N THR A 427 17.39 3.71 0.51
CA THR A 427 17.52 3.00 -0.78
C THR A 427 18.88 3.21 -1.45
N SER A 428 19.34 4.46 -1.54
CA SER A 428 20.54 4.81 -2.29
C SER A 428 21.84 4.23 -1.73
N ARG A 429 21.86 3.72 -0.49
CA ARG A 429 23.07 3.18 0.17
C ARG A 429 23.85 2.19 -0.68
N VAL A 430 23.15 1.29 -1.37
CA VAL A 430 23.77 0.24 -2.19
C VAL A 430 24.57 0.85 -3.35
N ALA A 431 23.91 1.70 -4.14
CA ALA A 431 24.52 2.39 -5.26
C ALA A 431 25.61 3.38 -4.80
N ALA A 432 25.38 4.12 -3.72
CA ALA A 432 26.32 5.10 -3.17
C ALA A 432 27.60 4.43 -2.63
N LEU A 433 27.50 3.26 -2.01
CA LEU A 433 28.65 2.49 -1.52
C LEU A 433 29.49 1.96 -2.68
N GLN A 434 28.85 1.39 -3.70
CA GLN A 434 29.53 0.90 -4.91
C GLN A 434 30.20 2.06 -5.67
N LEU A 435 29.49 3.18 -5.82
CA LEU A 435 30.01 4.40 -6.44
C LEU A 435 31.23 4.96 -5.69
N ALA A 436 31.18 5.01 -4.36
CA ALA A 436 32.28 5.48 -3.52
C ALA A 436 33.55 4.64 -3.73
N GLN A 437 33.40 3.31 -3.79
CA GLN A 437 34.49 2.38 -4.08
C GLN A 437 35.09 2.63 -5.47
N ASN A 438 34.26 2.77 -6.51
CA ASN A 438 34.71 2.99 -7.90
C ASN A 438 35.29 4.40 -8.18
N LEU A 439 34.98 5.38 -7.34
CA LEU A 439 35.65 6.69 -7.35
C LEU A 439 36.91 6.74 -6.49
N GLY A 440 37.14 5.77 -5.61
CA GLY A 440 38.21 5.81 -4.60
C GLY A 440 37.97 6.85 -3.50
N VAL A 441 36.71 7.27 -3.28
CA VAL A 441 36.33 8.35 -2.36
C VAL A 441 35.68 7.76 -1.09
N PRO A 442 35.93 8.29 0.12
CA PRO A 442 35.31 7.78 1.34
C PRO A 442 33.77 7.82 1.33
N TYR A 443 33.13 6.68 1.64
CA TYR A 443 31.71 6.60 1.97
C TYR A 443 31.47 7.01 3.43
N ARG A 444 30.43 7.81 3.70
CA ARG A 444 29.99 8.17 5.07
C ARG A 444 28.47 8.26 5.21
N GLU A 445 27.94 7.72 6.30
CA GLU A 445 26.54 7.93 6.73
C GLU A 445 26.34 9.36 7.26
N GLY A 446 26.36 10.36 6.37
CA GLY A 446 26.12 11.76 6.74
C GLY A 446 24.66 12.04 7.14
N PHE A 447 23.69 11.30 6.59
CA PHE A 447 22.28 11.42 6.93
C PHE A 447 21.76 10.20 7.69
N ILE A 448 21.08 10.43 8.82
CA ILE A 448 20.41 9.40 9.61
C ILE A 448 18.90 9.56 9.46
N LYS A 449 18.22 8.48 9.08
CA LYS A 449 16.75 8.42 8.95
C LYS A 449 16.10 8.21 10.30
N ASN A 450 15.19 9.11 10.67
CA ASN A 450 14.41 9.00 11.90
C ASN A 450 13.32 7.94 11.72
N ARG A 451 13.57 6.72 12.20
CA ARG A 451 12.71 5.54 11.98
C ARG A 451 11.30 5.65 12.59
N TYR A 452 11.15 6.42 13.67
CA TYR A 452 9.93 6.47 14.49
C TYR A 452 9.04 7.71 14.23
N VAL A 453 9.10 8.29 13.03
CA VAL A 453 8.32 9.49 12.66
C VAL A 453 6.89 9.09 12.27
N GLY A 454 5.95 9.24 13.21
CA GLY A 454 4.52 9.05 12.94
C GLY A 454 3.93 10.09 11.97
N ARG A 455 2.72 9.82 11.46
CA ARG A 455 1.96 10.75 10.60
C ARG A 455 1.80 12.10 11.30
N THR A 456 2.25 13.19 10.67
CA THR A 456 2.21 14.52 11.30
C THR A 456 0.80 15.07 11.37
N PHE A 457 0.27 15.27 12.59
CA PHE A 457 -0.99 15.99 12.81
C PHE A 457 -0.98 17.37 12.12
N ILE A 458 -2.10 17.75 11.52
CA ILE A 458 -2.25 19.01 10.79
C ILE A 458 -2.35 20.17 11.78
N MET A 459 -1.18 20.73 12.14
CA MET A 459 -1.08 21.94 12.96
C MET A 459 -1.32 23.19 12.10
N PRO A 460 -2.29 24.07 12.43
CA PRO A 460 -2.58 25.26 11.63
C PRO A 460 -1.48 26.32 11.79
N GLY A 461 -0.58 26.43 10.80
CA GLY A 461 0.44 27.50 10.74
C GLY A 461 1.44 27.35 9.59
N GLN A 462 1.59 28.40 8.77
CA GLN A 462 2.54 28.44 7.63
C GLN A 462 3.99 28.19 8.07
N SER A 463 4.42 28.77 9.19
CA SER A 463 5.80 28.69 9.71
C SER A 463 6.25 27.28 10.09
N VAL A 464 5.33 26.40 10.48
CA VAL A 464 5.64 25.02 10.92
C VAL A 464 5.96 24.10 9.73
N ARG A 465 5.48 24.43 8.52
CA ARG A 465 5.58 23.56 7.34
C ARG A 465 7.00 23.41 6.78
N ARG A 466 7.92 24.33 7.11
CA ARG A 466 9.36 24.29 6.77
C ARG A 466 10.20 23.32 7.64
N LYS A 467 9.59 22.40 8.40
CA LYS A 467 10.30 21.42 9.25
C LYS A 467 10.06 19.96 8.84
N ASN A 468 9.57 19.70 7.63
CA ASN A 468 9.16 18.35 7.22
C ASN A 468 10.31 17.41 6.84
N VAL A 469 11.40 17.89 6.22
CA VAL A 469 12.55 17.03 5.86
C VAL A 469 13.47 16.81 7.06
N ARG A 470 13.80 17.87 7.82
CA ARG A 470 14.48 17.79 9.13
C ARG A 470 13.75 16.95 10.20
N ARG A 471 12.48 16.57 9.97
CA ARG A 471 11.76 15.56 10.78
C ARG A 471 12.08 14.13 10.34
N LYS A 472 12.23 13.87 9.04
CA LYS A 472 12.52 12.54 8.47
C LYS A 472 14.00 12.17 8.51
N LEU A 473 14.88 13.15 8.32
CA LEU A 473 16.33 13.00 8.25
C LEU A 473 17.01 13.93 9.25
N ASN A 474 18.14 13.50 9.81
CA ASN A 474 19.07 14.33 10.57
C ASN A 474 20.44 14.32 9.87
N ALA A 475 21.19 15.44 9.92
CA ALA A 475 22.51 15.58 9.31
C ALA A 475 23.62 15.56 10.37
N MET A 476 24.63 14.70 10.19
CA MET A 476 25.80 14.60 11.07
C MET A 476 26.85 15.64 10.67
N ALA A 477 26.89 16.79 11.36
CA ALA A 477 27.69 17.96 10.96
C ALA A 477 29.18 17.68 10.70
N LEU A 478 29.81 16.79 11.48
CA LEU A 478 31.21 16.39 11.29
C LEU A 478 31.47 15.69 9.94
N GLU A 479 30.44 15.13 9.30
CA GLU A 479 30.58 14.52 7.99
C GLU A 479 30.49 15.50 6.82
N PHE A 480 29.93 16.70 7.02
CA PHE A 480 29.81 17.74 5.99
C PHE A 480 30.82 18.88 6.15
N ASN A 481 31.16 19.26 7.38
CA ASN A 481 31.88 20.50 7.68
C ASN A 481 33.21 20.64 6.92
N GLY A 482 33.30 21.68 6.08
CA GLY A 482 34.48 22.01 5.27
C GLY A 482 34.68 21.17 4.01
N LYS A 483 33.82 20.20 3.71
CA LYS A 483 33.99 19.23 2.61
C LYS A 483 33.20 19.61 1.36
N ASN A 484 33.70 19.22 0.19
CA ASN A 484 32.91 19.05 -1.02
C ASN A 484 32.22 17.67 -0.95
N VAL A 485 30.89 17.66 -0.82
CA VAL A 485 30.13 16.41 -0.65
C VAL A 485 29.41 16.01 -1.93
N LEU A 486 29.44 14.71 -2.24
CA LEU A 486 28.53 14.10 -3.20
C LEU A 486 27.39 13.44 -2.44
N ILE A 487 26.19 13.99 -2.57
CA ILE A 487 24.96 13.38 -2.08
C ILE A 487 24.41 12.47 -3.18
N VAL A 488 24.22 11.19 -2.88
CA VAL A 488 23.63 10.21 -3.80
C VAL A 488 22.22 9.88 -3.34
N ASP A 489 21.24 9.98 -4.22
CA ASP A 489 19.82 9.72 -3.96
C ASP A 489 19.27 8.78 -5.04
N ASP A 490 18.19 8.06 -4.75
CA ASP A 490 17.63 7.11 -5.73
C ASP A 490 17.05 7.83 -6.95
N SER A 491 16.35 8.95 -6.73
CA SER A 491 15.60 9.65 -7.77
C SER A 491 15.28 11.10 -7.37
N ILE A 492 15.08 11.97 -8.37
CA ILE A 492 14.71 13.38 -8.14
C ILE A 492 13.36 13.67 -8.81
N VAL A 493 12.27 13.47 -8.06
CA VAL A 493 10.87 13.65 -8.53
C VAL A 493 10.45 15.12 -8.51
N ARG A 494 10.08 15.64 -7.33
CA ARG A 494 9.56 17.02 -7.14
C ARG A 494 10.65 18.06 -6.83
N GLY A 495 11.91 17.64 -6.66
CA GLY A 495 13.04 18.48 -6.23
C GLY A 495 12.97 19.04 -4.81
N THR A 496 11.78 19.20 -4.20
CA THR A 496 11.60 19.83 -2.88
C THR A 496 12.31 19.09 -1.75
N THR A 497 12.37 17.76 -1.79
CA THR A 497 13.07 16.97 -0.76
C THR A 497 14.58 17.14 -0.91
N SER A 498 15.10 17.00 -2.14
CA SER A 498 16.51 17.17 -2.49
C SER A 498 17.02 18.58 -2.13
N LYS A 499 16.21 19.62 -2.37
CA LYS A 499 16.51 21.01 -1.98
C LYS A 499 16.72 21.17 -0.46
N GLU A 500 15.84 20.57 0.35
CA GLU A 500 15.98 20.61 1.81
C GLU A 500 17.15 19.75 2.31
N ILE A 501 17.45 18.63 1.65
CA ILE A 501 18.64 17.78 1.90
C ILE A 501 19.94 18.56 1.63
N ILE A 502 20.00 19.27 0.50
CA ILE A 502 21.12 20.14 0.12
C ILE A 502 21.26 21.30 1.10
N GLN A 503 20.16 21.95 1.48
CA GLN A 503 20.19 22.99 2.51
C GLN A 503 20.69 22.43 3.85
N MET A 504 20.25 21.24 4.28
CA MET A 504 20.76 20.57 5.49
C MET A 504 22.27 20.28 5.41
N ALA A 505 22.80 19.92 4.24
CA ALA A 505 24.24 19.73 4.05
C ALA A 505 25.03 21.05 4.14
N ARG A 506 24.51 22.14 3.55
CA ARG A 506 25.12 23.48 3.66
C ARG A 506 25.02 24.03 5.09
N ASP A 507 23.89 23.85 5.76
CA ASP A 507 23.68 24.19 7.18
C ASP A 507 24.64 23.41 8.10
N ALA A 508 25.03 22.20 7.70
CA ALA A 508 26.02 21.34 8.35
C ALA A 508 27.49 21.69 7.99
N GLY A 509 27.71 22.72 7.18
CA GLY A 509 29.04 23.24 6.83
C GLY A 509 29.65 22.71 5.54
N ALA A 510 28.90 22.03 4.66
CA ALA A 510 29.41 21.62 3.34
C ALA A 510 29.83 22.82 2.50
N ARG A 511 31.02 22.74 1.89
CA ARG A 511 31.62 23.79 1.03
C ARG A 511 30.95 23.81 -0.34
N LYS A 512 30.84 22.63 -0.97
CA LYS A 512 30.06 22.36 -2.18
C LYS A 512 29.18 21.14 -1.95
N VAL A 513 28.03 21.12 -2.57
CA VAL A 513 27.05 20.04 -2.53
C VAL A 513 26.71 19.65 -3.97
N ILE A 514 27.31 18.55 -4.43
CA ILE A 514 26.97 17.89 -5.69
C ILE A 514 25.90 16.84 -5.40
N MET A 515 24.89 16.75 -6.27
CA MET A 515 23.77 15.81 -6.14
C MET A 515 23.82 14.80 -7.30
N ALA A 516 23.84 13.50 -7.00
CA ALA A 516 23.75 12.43 -7.99
C ALA A 516 22.46 11.61 -7.82
N SER A 517 21.83 11.26 -8.94
CA SER A 517 20.57 10.50 -9.02
C SER A 517 20.81 9.17 -9.71
N CYS A 518 20.50 8.05 -9.03
CA CYS A 518 20.61 6.70 -9.60
C CYS A 518 19.60 6.45 -10.72
N ALA A 519 18.47 7.16 -10.72
CA ALA A 519 17.54 7.23 -11.84
C ALA A 519 17.88 8.39 -12.80
N PRO A 520 17.55 8.28 -14.11
CA PRO A 520 17.51 9.40 -15.04
C PRO A 520 16.50 10.49 -14.63
N PRO A 521 16.46 11.65 -15.32
CA PRO A 521 15.52 12.72 -15.00
C PRO A 521 14.06 12.29 -15.22
N ILE A 522 13.26 12.25 -14.16
CA ILE A 522 11.84 11.88 -14.22
C ILE A 522 11.05 13.05 -14.84
N ARG A 523 10.55 12.85 -16.06
CA ARG A 523 9.90 13.88 -16.89
C ARG A 523 8.41 13.60 -17.12
N TYR A 524 7.95 12.36 -16.91
CA TYR A 524 6.58 11.95 -17.17
C TYR A 524 5.95 11.23 -15.97
N SER A 525 4.62 11.25 -15.89
CA SER A 525 3.87 10.59 -14.81
C SER A 525 3.66 9.11 -15.16
N ASN A 526 3.96 8.18 -14.26
CA ASN A 526 3.57 6.78 -14.45
C ASN A 526 2.04 6.68 -14.46
N VAL A 527 1.50 5.80 -15.33
CA VAL A 527 0.05 5.57 -15.47
C VAL A 527 -0.33 4.09 -15.33
N TYR A 528 0.63 3.26 -14.91
CA TYR A 528 0.44 1.84 -14.67
C TYR A 528 0.36 1.49 -13.20
N GLY A 529 0.57 2.45 -12.29
CA GLY A 529 0.24 2.33 -10.86
C GLY A 529 1.13 3.14 -9.92
N ILE A 530 2.36 3.51 -10.31
CA ILE A 530 3.24 4.31 -9.43
C ILE A 530 2.62 5.70 -9.23
N ASP A 531 2.42 6.11 -7.97
CA ASP A 531 1.90 7.45 -7.62
C ASP A 531 2.95 8.54 -7.90
N MET A 532 3.12 8.84 -9.18
CA MET A 532 3.88 9.99 -9.67
C MET A 532 2.95 11.22 -9.73
N PRO A 533 3.45 12.42 -9.41
CA PRO A 533 2.64 13.65 -9.43
C PRO A 533 2.29 14.09 -10.87
N SER A 534 1.60 15.21 -11.04
CA SER A 534 1.42 15.79 -12.38
C SER A 534 2.77 16.19 -12.99
N ARG A 535 2.89 16.17 -14.33
CA ARG A 535 4.15 16.53 -15.02
C ARG A 535 4.67 17.91 -14.61
N LYS A 536 3.76 18.88 -14.46
CA LYS A 536 4.05 20.26 -14.02
C LYS A 536 4.63 20.37 -12.59
N GLU A 537 4.51 19.31 -11.78
CA GLU A 537 5.10 19.21 -10.43
C GLU A 537 6.42 18.44 -10.40
N LEU A 538 6.84 17.82 -11.52
CA LEU A 538 8.16 17.20 -11.66
C LEU A 538 9.22 18.28 -11.89
N VAL A 539 10.35 18.18 -11.21
CA VAL A 539 11.40 19.20 -11.32
C VAL A 539 12.10 19.15 -12.68
N ALA A 540 12.26 17.97 -13.28
CA ALA A 540 12.89 17.82 -14.60
C ALA A 540 11.93 18.05 -15.78
N TYR A 541 10.62 18.17 -15.57
CA TYR A 541 9.70 18.48 -16.67
C TYR A 541 10.01 19.85 -17.27
N GLU A 542 10.19 19.89 -18.60
CA GLU A 542 10.59 21.07 -19.39
C GLU A 542 11.87 21.79 -18.89
N ARG A 543 12.75 21.12 -18.13
CA ARG A 543 14.02 21.70 -17.62
C ARG A 543 15.29 20.95 -18.04
N SER A 544 16.37 21.71 -18.18
CA SER A 544 17.74 21.18 -18.30
C SER A 544 18.29 20.74 -16.94
N VAL A 545 19.44 20.06 -16.91
CA VAL A 545 20.04 19.57 -15.65
C VAL A 545 20.53 20.74 -14.78
N GLU A 546 21.02 21.80 -15.41
CA GLU A 546 21.49 23.03 -14.79
C GLU A 546 20.33 23.79 -14.14
N GLN A 547 19.18 23.88 -14.82
CA GLN A 547 17.95 24.47 -14.28
C GLN A 547 17.37 23.67 -13.11
N VAL A 548 17.55 22.34 -13.10
CA VAL A 548 17.22 21.53 -11.91
C VAL A 548 18.20 21.81 -10.77
N ALA A 549 19.51 21.92 -11.06
CA ALA A 549 20.53 22.22 -10.06
C ALA A 549 20.28 23.57 -9.37
N GLU A 550 19.98 24.62 -10.15
CA GLU A 550 19.57 25.93 -9.65
C GLU A 550 18.31 25.83 -8.77
N TYR A 551 17.27 25.13 -9.25
CA TYR A 551 16.01 24.96 -8.51
C TYR A 551 16.22 24.27 -7.15
N ILE A 552 17.06 23.21 -7.09
CA ILE A 552 17.37 22.50 -5.83
C ILE A 552 18.54 23.12 -5.05
N GLN A 553 19.18 24.18 -5.58
CA GLN A 553 20.35 24.86 -5.00
C GLN A 553 21.58 23.96 -4.78
N ALA A 554 21.78 22.97 -5.65
CA ALA A 554 23.03 22.20 -5.74
C ALA A 554 24.11 23.03 -6.46
N ASP A 555 25.39 22.73 -6.21
CA ASP A 555 26.48 23.26 -7.06
C ASP A 555 26.52 22.55 -8.42
N MET A 556 26.07 21.28 -8.46
CA MET A 556 25.91 20.48 -9.68
C MET A 556 24.88 19.36 -9.43
N VAL A 557 24.13 19.00 -10.47
CA VAL A 557 23.31 17.77 -10.51
C VAL A 557 23.88 16.82 -11.57
N ILE A 558 23.94 15.53 -11.24
CA ILE A 558 24.37 14.44 -12.11
C ILE A 558 23.24 13.41 -12.13
N TYR A 559 22.86 12.95 -13.32
CA TYR A 559 21.83 11.94 -13.52
C TYR A 559 22.42 10.73 -14.23
N GLN A 560 22.00 9.53 -13.84
CA GLN A 560 22.19 8.31 -14.61
C GLN A 560 21.64 8.48 -16.04
N THR A 561 22.29 7.87 -17.03
CA THR A 561 21.73 7.78 -18.40
C THR A 561 20.61 6.72 -18.43
N LEU A 562 19.69 6.81 -19.39
CA LEU A 562 18.62 5.80 -19.48
C LEU A 562 19.18 4.45 -19.95
N GLU A 563 20.17 4.53 -20.83
CA GLU A 563 20.94 3.43 -21.40
C GLU A 563 21.68 2.65 -20.30
N ASP A 564 22.39 3.35 -19.40
CA ASP A 564 23.10 2.73 -18.29
C ASP A 564 22.15 2.21 -17.20
N LEU A 565 20.98 2.84 -17.00
CA LEU A 565 19.96 2.28 -16.10
C LEU A 565 19.43 0.94 -16.64
N ILE A 566 19.12 0.86 -17.93
CA ILE A 566 18.67 -0.37 -18.59
C ILE A 566 19.76 -1.45 -18.48
N ASP A 567 21.01 -1.13 -18.83
CA ASP A 567 22.14 -2.07 -18.73
C ASP A 567 22.42 -2.54 -17.29
N SER A 568 22.17 -1.70 -16.29
CA SER A 568 22.28 -2.06 -14.86
C SER A 568 21.29 -3.14 -14.42
N VAL A 569 20.21 -3.39 -15.18
CA VAL A 569 19.24 -4.47 -14.93
C VAL A 569 19.45 -5.61 -15.93
N GLN A 570 19.55 -5.28 -17.22
CA GLN A 570 19.64 -6.23 -18.34
C GLN A 570 20.88 -7.13 -18.27
N GLN A 571 22.01 -6.66 -17.73
CA GLN A 571 23.21 -7.49 -17.59
C GLN A 571 23.01 -8.74 -16.71
N PHE A 572 22.02 -8.73 -15.81
CA PHE A 572 21.69 -9.87 -14.94
C PHE A 572 20.63 -10.81 -15.54
N ASN A 573 19.80 -10.33 -16.47
CA ASN A 573 18.94 -11.16 -17.29
C ASN A 573 18.81 -10.60 -18.73
N PRO A 574 19.64 -11.08 -19.69
CA PRO A 574 19.58 -10.66 -21.08
C PRO A 574 18.28 -11.04 -21.84
N GLU A 575 17.37 -11.82 -21.26
CA GLU A 575 16.04 -12.04 -21.83
C GLU A 575 15.13 -10.80 -21.68
N LEU A 576 15.44 -9.90 -20.73
CA LEU A 576 14.76 -8.62 -20.53
C LEU A 576 15.19 -7.60 -21.59
N LYS A 577 14.63 -7.73 -22.80
CA LYS A 577 14.98 -6.89 -23.96
C LYS A 577 14.43 -5.46 -23.91
N GLN A 578 13.41 -5.23 -23.09
CA GLN A 578 12.71 -3.96 -22.93
C GLN A 578 12.23 -3.81 -21.48
N PHE A 579 11.94 -2.57 -21.07
CA PHE A 579 11.36 -2.22 -19.77
C PHE A 579 10.30 -1.14 -19.96
N ASP A 580 9.39 -0.95 -19.00
CA ASP A 580 8.62 0.30 -18.92
C ASP A 580 9.54 1.43 -18.44
N CYS A 581 9.97 2.27 -19.37
CA CYS A 581 10.78 3.47 -19.11
C CYS A 581 9.94 4.76 -19.20
N SER A 582 8.62 4.66 -19.27
CA SER A 582 7.71 5.76 -19.61
C SER A 582 7.89 7.03 -18.78
N VAL A 583 8.25 6.91 -17.49
CA VAL A 583 8.53 8.04 -16.59
C VAL A 583 9.74 8.90 -17.00
N PHE A 584 10.65 8.35 -17.80
CA PHE A 584 11.87 9.02 -18.28
C PHE A 584 11.72 9.52 -19.72
N ASP A 585 11.17 8.69 -20.62
CA ASP A 585 11.17 8.94 -22.07
C ASP A 585 9.79 9.22 -22.68
N GLY A 586 8.70 9.00 -21.93
CA GLY A 586 7.33 9.23 -22.36
C GLY A 586 6.73 8.12 -23.24
N LYS A 587 7.41 6.98 -23.41
CA LYS A 587 6.93 5.87 -24.25
C LYS A 587 6.15 4.84 -23.42
N TYR A 588 4.83 4.95 -23.46
CA TYR A 588 3.90 4.08 -22.74
C TYR A 588 3.60 2.79 -23.51
N VAL A 589 4.13 1.66 -23.03
CA VAL A 589 4.14 0.36 -23.74
C VAL A 589 2.76 -0.22 -24.08
N THR A 590 1.71 0.12 -23.35
CA THR A 590 0.33 -0.33 -23.64
C THR A 590 -0.33 0.31 -24.86
N GLY A 591 0.25 1.40 -25.38
CA GLY A 591 -0.49 2.34 -26.23
C GLY A 591 -1.64 3.03 -25.47
N GLY A 592 -2.43 3.85 -26.19
CA GLY A 592 -3.62 4.54 -25.65
C GLY A 592 -3.33 5.72 -24.70
N VAL A 593 -2.08 5.91 -24.27
CA VAL A 593 -1.66 7.00 -23.38
C VAL A 593 -1.09 8.15 -24.21
N ASP A 594 -1.96 9.10 -24.58
CA ASP A 594 -1.58 10.28 -25.38
C ASP A 594 -1.52 11.58 -24.55
N ALA A 595 -1.24 12.69 -25.22
CA ALA A 595 -1.18 14.01 -24.58
C ALA A 595 -2.54 14.47 -24.00
N ALA A 596 -3.67 14.03 -24.56
CA ALA A 596 -5.00 14.36 -24.10
C ALA A 596 -5.38 13.54 -22.85
N TYR A 597 -5.07 12.25 -22.82
CA TYR A 597 -5.22 11.38 -21.65
C TYR A 597 -4.41 11.91 -20.46
N ILE A 598 -3.12 12.25 -20.64
CA ILE A 598 -2.32 12.82 -19.54
C ILE A 598 -2.88 14.20 -19.12
N ALA A 599 -3.32 15.04 -20.05
CA ALA A 599 -3.96 16.33 -19.70
C ALA A 599 -5.28 16.13 -18.92
N HIS A 600 -6.05 15.08 -19.21
CA HIS A 600 -7.25 14.70 -18.49
C HIS A 600 -6.93 14.25 -17.05
N LEU A 601 -5.95 13.34 -16.86
CA LEU A 601 -5.46 12.95 -15.53
C LEU A 601 -4.95 14.15 -14.72
N GLU A 602 -4.23 15.09 -15.36
CA GLU A 602 -3.79 16.34 -14.71
C GLU A 602 -4.97 17.22 -14.27
N HIS A 603 -6.05 17.27 -15.05
CA HIS A 603 -7.26 18.01 -14.70
C HIS A 603 -8.00 17.36 -13.53
N LEU A 604 -8.24 16.04 -13.56
CA LEU A 604 -8.92 15.30 -12.49
C LEU A 604 -8.17 15.46 -11.15
N ARG A 605 -6.84 15.23 -11.16
CA ARG A 605 -5.98 15.44 -9.98
C ARG A 605 -6.04 16.87 -9.44
N SER A 606 -6.22 17.88 -10.31
CA SER A 606 -6.41 19.28 -9.91
C SER A 606 -7.76 19.51 -9.21
N GLU A 607 -8.86 18.98 -9.76
CA GLU A 607 -10.18 19.07 -9.11
C GLU A 607 -10.21 18.33 -7.77
N ASN A 608 -9.63 17.14 -7.69
CA ASN A 608 -9.61 16.34 -6.45
C ASN A 608 -8.78 17.02 -5.36
N ALA A 609 -7.70 17.72 -5.76
CA ALA A 609 -6.93 18.59 -4.87
C ALA A 609 -7.67 19.87 -4.45
N LYS A 610 -8.68 20.35 -5.20
CA LYS A 610 -9.60 21.41 -4.77
C LYS A 610 -10.70 20.85 -3.86
N ALA A 611 -11.33 19.73 -4.22
CA ALA A 611 -12.37 19.06 -3.45
C ALA A 611 -11.90 18.71 -2.04
N LYS A 612 -10.72 18.08 -1.90
CA LYS A 612 -10.12 17.77 -0.58
C LYS A 612 -9.76 19.05 0.21
N LYS A 613 -9.41 20.16 -0.44
CA LYS A 613 -9.22 21.48 0.21
C LYS A 613 -10.54 22.17 0.58
N ALA A 614 -11.65 21.85 -0.06
CA ALA A 614 -12.98 22.36 0.26
C ALA A 614 -13.59 21.57 1.43
N ALA A 615 -13.56 20.23 1.37
CA ALA A 615 -13.99 19.35 2.45
C ALA A 615 -13.18 19.59 3.75
N GLY A 616 -11.87 19.85 3.63
CA GLY A 616 -11.02 20.27 4.75
C GLY A 616 -11.28 21.69 5.29
N LYS A 617 -12.29 22.41 4.77
CA LYS A 617 -12.75 23.71 5.24
C LYS A 617 -14.23 23.65 5.63
N ILE A 618 -14.54 22.97 6.73
CA ILE A 618 -15.79 23.25 7.43
C ILE A 618 -15.72 24.70 7.94
N PRO A 619 -16.60 25.61 7.51
CA PRO A 619 -16.60 26.98 8.02
C PRO A 619 -17.12 26.96 9.47
N VAL A 620 -16.30 27.42 10.41
CA VAL A 620 -16.79 27.75 11.75
C VAL A 620 -17.67 28.99 11.61
N ILE A 621 -18.99 28.79 11.58
CA ILE A 621 -19.97 29.89 11.56
C ILE A 621 -20.01 30.52 12.96
N ALA A 622 -19.12 31.48 13.17
CA ALA A 622 -19.17 32.37 14.32
C ALA A 622 -20.40 33.30 14.22
N GLU A 623 -20.96 33.61 15.38
CA GLU A 623 -22.26 34.27 15.59
C GLU A 623 -22.60 35.43 14.64
N SER A 624 -23.74 35.33 13.95
CA SER A 624 -24.35 36.46 13.22
C SER A 624 -25.89 36.49 13.25
N GLN A 625 -26.53 35.81 14.22
CA GLN A 625 -27.98 35.89 14.45
C GLN A 625 -28.31 36.12 15.94
N LYS A 626 -28.23 37.39 16.39
CA LYS A 626 -28.71 37.81 17.72
C LYS A 626 -29.25 39.24 17.76
N LYS A 627 -30.25 39.52 16.92
CA LYS A 627 -31.16 40.68 16.96
C LYS A 627 -32.44 40.28 16.23
N ILE A 628 -33.59 40.77 16.69
CA ILE A 628 -34.95 40.30 16.31
C ILE A 628 -35.19 38.87 16.85
N TYR A 629 -36.01 38.60 17.87
CA TYR A 629 -36.99 39.43 18.59
C TYR A 629 -36.69 39.57 20.08
N ALA A 630 -37.01 40.74 20.64
CA ALA A 630 -37.09 40.99 22.08
C ALA A 630 -38.20 42.00 22.40
N SER A 631 -39.44 41.72 21.97
CA SER A 631 -40.63 42.43 22.48
C SER A 631 -41.95 41.69 22.23
N ARG A 632 -42.74 41.57 23.31
CA ARG A 632 -44.22 41.53 23.36
C ARG A 632 -44.98 40.41 22.60
N ALA A 633 -45.32 39.37 23.36
CA ALA A 633 -46.73 39.18 23.74
C ALA A 633 -46.93 39.82 25.13
N SER A 634 -48.11 40.20 25.63
CA SER A 634 -49.51 40.11 25.14
C SER A 634 -50.25 41.41 25.58
N PRO A 635 -51.57 41.66 25.38
CA PRO A 635 -52.70 40.78 25.73
C PRO A 635 -53.83 40.72 24.67
N ALA A 636 -54.90 39.99 24.98
CA ALA A 636 -56.14 39.93 24.20
C ALA A 636 -57.30 40.65 24.89
N ALA A 637 -58.18 41.30 24.12
CA ALA A 637 -59.50 41.77 24.57
C ALA A 637 -60.49 41.96 23.38
N SER A 638 -61.69 41.39 23.51
CA SER A 638 -62.99 41.83 22.97
C SER A 638 -63.12 42.47 21.56
N SER A 639 -63.64 41.67 20.60
CA SER A 639 -64.87 41.88 19.78
C SER A 639 -65.27 43.27 19.22
N VAL A 640 -65.75 43.30 17.95
CA VAL A 640 -67.16 43.60 17.55
C VAL A 640 -67.35 43.61 16.00
N ALA A 641 -68.43 42.95 15.53
CA ALA A 641 -69.22 43.08 14.27
C ALA A 641 -68.57 43.20 12.85
N GLY A 642 -69.26 42.62 11.84
CA GLY A 642 -69.06 42.91 10.41
C GLY A 642 -69.36 41.77 9.42
N ASP A 643 -70.61 41.70 8.95
CA ASP A 643 -71.17 41.25 7.64
C ASP A 643 -70.24 40.77 6.49
N GLU A 644 -70.63 39.91 5.53
CA GLU A 644 -71.84 39.09 5.27
C GLU A 644 -71.53 38.04 4.17
N LYS A 645 -72.11 36.82 4.25
CA LYS A 645 -72.41 35.89 3.11
C LYS A 645 -71.19 35.38 2.26
N MET A 646 -71.24 34.30 1.46
CA MET A 646 -72.31 33.35 1.11
C MET A 646 -71.74 31.96 0.73
N ALA A 647 -72.59 30.92 0.82
CA ALA A 647 -72.62 29.68 0.01
C ALA A 647 -71.46 28.62 0.06
N ASN A 648 -71.86 27.42 0.50
CA ASN A 648 -71.67 26.10 -0.16
C ASN A 648 -70.23 25.47 -0.28
N GLU A 649 -70.02 24.16 -0.15
CA GLU A 649 -70.96 23.04 0.17
C GLU A 649 -70.27 21.82 0.84
N ALA A 650 -71.04 20.75 1.10
CA ALA A 650 -70.64 19.49 1.74
C ALA A 650 -69.53 18.72 0.97
N THR A 651 -68.85 17.67 1.48
CA THR A 651 -69.30 16.49 2.26
C THR A 651 -68.03 15.80 2.84
N ALA A 652 -67.87 15.29 4.07
CA ALA A 652 -68.71 14.67 5.12
C ALA A 652 -68.83 13.12 5.10
N ALA A 653 -67.79 12.41 5.58
CA ALA A 653 -67.84 11.04 6.14
C ALA A 653 -66.61 10.81 7.08
N VAL A 654 -66.61 10.31 8.34
CA VAL A 654 -67.52 9.47 9.18
C VAL A 654 -67.44 7.97 8.82
N LEU A 655 -67.19 6.95 9.69
CA LEU A 655 -66.66 6.69 11.06
C LEU A 655 -66.23 5.16 11.06
N ASN A 656 -65.67 4.43 12.04
CA ASN A 656 -65.23 4.50 13.47
C ASN A 656 -64.16 3.36 13.68
N GLY A 657 -63.58 3.00 14.84
CA GLY A 657 -63.56 3.52 16.22
C GLY A 657 -63.21 2.45 17.29
N ASN A 658 -62.39 2.80 18.31
CA ASN A 658 -62.17 2.11 19.62
C ASN A 658 -61.55 0.68 19.67
N ALA A 659 -60.92 0.22 20.76
CA ALA A 659 -60.24 0.87 21.92
C ALA A 659 -59.47 -0.17 22.79
N ASN A 660 -58.68 0.33 23.75
CA ASN A 660 -57.96 -0.37 24.85
C ASN A 660 -56.75 -1.26 24.44
N GLY A 661 -55.61 -1.25 25.15
CA GLY A 661 -55.15 -0.35 26.22
C GLY A 661 -54.43 -1.09 27.37
N ASN A 662 -53.25 -0.61 27.79
CA ASN A 662 -52.61 -1.10 29.03
C ASN A 662 -51.69 -0.05 29.71
N ARG A 663 -51.41 -0.23 31.00
CA ARG A 663 -50.77 0.77 31.88
C ARG A 663 -49.24 0.81 31.76
N LYS A 664 -48.65 2.01 31.91
CA LYS A 664 -47.24 2.18 32.29
C LYS A 664 -47.07 2.00 33.81
N ARG A 665 -45.99 1.32 34.21
CA ARG A 665 -45.41 1.36 35.56
C ARG A 665 -44.28 2.39 35.57
N ARG A 666 -43.99 3.04 36.71
CA ARG A 666 -42.73 3.76 36.92
C ARG A 666 -41.77 2.81 37.65
N LEU A 667 -40.52 2.82 37.22
CA LEU A 667 -39.39 2.29 37.98
C LEU A 667 -38.89 3.37 38.97
N THR A 668 -38.04 2.96 39.90
CA THR A 668 -37.47 3.75 40.99
C THR A 668 -35.99 4.05 40.75
N ASP A 669 -35.46 5.09 41.38
CA ASP A 669 -34.14 5.64 41.01
C ASP A 669 -32.97 4.66 41.26
N GLU A 670 -33.11 3.71 42.19
CA GLU A 670 -32.15 2.61 42.42
C GLU A 670 -32.09 1.60 41.23
N GLU A 671 -33.18 1.47 40.45
CA GLU A 671 -33.22 0.63 39.24
C GLU A 671 -32.59 1.34 38.01
N ILE A 672 -32.10 2.58 38.17
CA ILE A 672 -31.45 3.35 37.10
C ILE A 672 -29.93 3.22 37.18
N GLU A 673 -29.35 3.13 38.38
CA GLU A 673 -27.88 3.09 38.55
C GLU A 673 -27.25 1.78 38.03
N GLU A 674 -27.91 0.63 38.22
CA GLU A 674 -27.48 -0.65 37.60
C GLU A 674 -27.55 -0.61 36.06
N GLU A 675 -28.46 0.17 35.48
CA GLU A 675 -28.60 0.29 34.02
C GLU A 675 -27.54 1.24 33.40
N GLU A 676 -26.81 2.05 34.19
CA GLU A 676 -25.74 2.94 33.66
C GLU A 676 -24.36 2.28 33.60
N GLU A 677 -24.01 1.33 34.49
CA GLU A 677 -22.73 0.62 34.42
C GLU A 677 -22.63 -0.31 33.19
N GLU A 678 -23.68 -1.04 32.81
CA GLU A 678 -23.68 -1.86 31.59
C GLU A 678 -23.47 -1.02 30.30
N LYS A 679 -24.05 0.19 30.25
CA LYS A 679 -23.94 1.07 29.07
C LYS A 679 -22.52 1.58 28.82
N GLN A 680 -21.61 1.50 29.80
CA GLN A 680 -20.22 1.93 29.63
C GLN A 680 -19.35 0.89 28.90
N GLN A 681 -19.78 -0.38 28.77
CA GLN A 681 -19.06 -1.41 28.01
C GLN A 681 -19.53 -1.54 26.55
N ALA A 682 -20.67 -0.95 26.18
CA ALA A 682 -21.31 -1.09 24.87
C ALA A 682 -20.76 -0.16 23.76
N ALA A 683 -19.44 0.03 23.68
CA ALA A 683 -18.75 0.80 22.64
C ALA A 683 -18.15 -0.08 21.51
N GLY A 684 -18.77 -1.22 21.23
CA GLY A 684 -18.37 -2.19 20.20
C GLY A 684 -19.09 -2.00 18.86
N CYS A 685 -18.53 -2.56 17.78
CA CYS A 685 -19.01 -2.39 16.40
C CYS A 685 -20.49 -2.79 16.21
N SER A 686 -21.20 -2.05 15.37
CA SER A 686 -22.58 -2.31 14.95
C SER A 686 -22.77 -3.72 14.36
N GLY A 687 -23.84 -4.40 14.77
CA GLY A 687 -24.15 -5.79 14.44
C GLY A 687 -24.63 -6.08 13.01
N PRO A 688 -25.13 -7.31 12.76
CA PRO A 688 -25.34 -7.84 11.41
C PRO A 688 -26.64 -7.37 10.76
N MET A 689 -26.61 -7.19 9.43
CA MET A 689 -27.84 -7.18 8.62
C MET A 689 -28.22 -8.62 8.22
N ASN A 690 -29.22 -9.17 8.89
CA ASN A 690 -30.04 -10.28 8.37
C ASN A 690 -31.48 -9.76 8.23
N GLY A 691 -32.09 -9.96 7.06
CA GLY A 691 -33.50 -9.68 6.83
C GLY A 691 -34.24 -10.96 6.44
N ALA A 692 -34.90 -11.59 7.42
CA ALA A 692 -35.86 -12.68 7.25
C ALA A 692 -36.66 -12.80 8.56
N ASP A 693 -37.98 -12.59 8.50
CA ASP A 693 -38.84 -12.59 9.69
C ASP A 693 -39.12 -14.01 10.22
N ASP A 694 -39.35 -14.12 11.53
CA ASP A 694 -39.60 -15.37 12.24
C ASP A 694 -40.95 -16.03 11.91
N ILE A 695 -40.95 -17.36 11.83
CA ILE A 695 -42.07 -18.20 12.28
C ILE A 695 -41.52 -19.26 13.24
N GLY A 696 -42.10 -19.32 14.44
CA GLY A 696 -41.47 -19.93 15.61
C GLY A 696 -41.55 -21.46 15.75
N LEU A 697 -40.65 -21.98 16.58
CA LEU A 697 -40.61 -23.35 17.10
C LEU A 697 -41.83 -23.66 18.01
N PHE A 698 -42.30 -24.91 18.02
CA PHE A 698 -42.54 -25.65 19.28
C PHE A 698 -42.80 -27.17 19.09
N ASN A 699 -42.14 -27.99 19.92
CA ASN A 699 -42.43 -29.39 20.32
C ASN A 699 -42.67 -30.51 19.27
N GLY A 700 -41.96 -31.63 19.45
CA GLY A 700 -42.29 -32.93 18.83
C GLY A 700 -41.30 -34.05 19.21
N TRP A 701 -41.73 -35.01 20.04
CA TRP A 701 -40.89 -36.12 20.54
C TRP A 701 -40.56 -37.18 19.47
N THR A 702 -39.37 -37.79 19.61
CA THR A 702 -39.00 -39.18 19.26
C THR A 702 -39.55 -39.81 17.96
N ARG A 703 -38.66 -40.12 17.02
CA ARG A 703 -38.08 -41.47 16.94
C ARG A 703 -36.77 -41.52 16.16
#